data_AF-A0A367LKQ6-F1
#
_entry.id   AF-A0A367LKQ6-F1
#
_cell.length_a   1.000
_cell.length_b   1.000
_cell.length_c   1.000
_cell.angle_alpha   90.00
_cell.angle_beta   90.00
_cell.angle_gamma   90.00
#
_symmetry.space_group_name_H-M   'P 1'
#
loop_
_entity.id
_entity.type
_entity.pdbx_description
1 polymer ?
#
loop_
_entity_poly.entity_id
_entity_poly.type
_entity_poly.pdbx_seq_one_letter_code
_entity_poly.pdbx_strand_id
1 'polypeptide(L)'
;MKLSRALLAALCLILPCQADAVPGHDQAVGHDKEAAAPASHGKAAAPPTSPNVAAAHGLSRAHESWAGEAPKGESKFISSENFGFGTTFSRQFLELFLGPDAEHVIKSFSSPFTRFNTGFRPQLSQAVTNGRSRLGSPAQPYFPPFLVNNPMPNGFPWSRFNKYTNYYNEYPRTGVIRRYEWTVSRTLIAADGYLKSVILVNGQFPGPTIEANWGDTIQVTVHNNIRDPGEGVSMHWHGFLQQGTPWEDGVPGVTQCPIPPGESFTYQFDAQLYGTSWWHSHLSAQWVGGLFGAIIIYGPELVPYDFDAGPVLITDYYHKDYFTLVEETLSPFTGGIFLSDNNLINGKMAFDCTLVSARDNRPCNSNAGPAVFEFVRGKTYRLRLINAGAEGLQRFSIDGHKLLVIANDFVPVEPYETTVVTLGIGQRQDVLVKADGPLDAYWMRSNISELCSLTAQPQALAIINYVDRHTTGVRSARNLDSDLSPGIISLANVRIPASIPWNVPDPGTCANDPLAITAPVMRLPAVKPDLIWVFNVDTFVNGSGVTLWRLGGISERTNFNAPTLLLSNLGNYSFDPIWNVRAAVDLTHFHRARGDLGALPQARNVRIVVNNRSPVAHPMHLHGFNMQILNEGVGSWDGSIVRPQNPERRDVYMLQKNGYLAMQFDAINNPGTWMFHCHIAWHASAGFLMQILTNPRALRQFRVPNTVADTCRQWARWTRTNIPNQIDSGLKTFLPPPSPAVNHLCSRGVMDSLETPPVLPMFHPSHPSHPSHPSHPSIYPSIYPLTAAAANLNAASAKRCFVPSTQAQPTQADELISSQDYALTRYIAEFINTLSSLSYVAYGIYGLSNSLQKPQAGPRLASYCGLIAVGLCSAGYHMTLKYHTQMCKCPYTCSLAILLVDELSMHLLATPLLFRLLTFGASPRYTKVVAVVLLLLFTVIMTTHILMDEFLLHATTFGLAVYLIATRIWHIISQQVPDPVIRKNLQRLTKFGCANFLGGYAFWLVDDWACGLLTSMRHTVGWPVAFFLEFHGWWHVLTAIGGYIAVAIVDTITSGELDKDPIYTFAWPIPAAMQYLSGTTRVKAHGK
;
A
#
# COMPACT_ATOMS: atom_id res chain seq x y z
N MET A 1 -26.60 -8.66 3.42
CA MET A 1 -27.95 -8.53 2.83
C MET A 1 -28.90 -9.70 3.14
N LYS A 2 -28.61 -10.98 2.82
CA LYS A 2 -29.52 -12.12 3.10
C LYS A 2 -30.01 -12.16 4.57
N LEU A 3 -29.12 -11.91 5.54
CA LEU A 3 -29.46 -11.83 6.97
C LEU A 3 -30.49 -10.71 7.30
N SER A 4 -30.48 -9.59 6.57
CA SER A 4 -31.45 -8.50 6.76
C SER A 4 -32.86 -8.89 6.26
N ARG A 5 -32.96 -9.68 5.18
CA ARG A 5 -34.26 -10.28 4.78
C ARG A 5 -34.75 -11.31 5.81
N ALA A 6 -33.85 -12.06 6.44
CA ALA A 6 -34.20 -12.95 7.55
C ALA A 6 -34.67 -12.16 8.80
N LEU A 7 -34.03 -11.04 9.13
CA LEU A 7 -34.48 -10.13 10.20
C LEU A 7 -35.86 -9.54 9.90
N LEU A 8 -36.14 -9.08 8.66
CA LEU A 8 -37.47 -8.59 8.30
C LEU A 8 -38.54 -9.69 8.39
N ALA A 9 -38.24 -10.92 7.94
CA ALA A 9 -39.15 -12.05 8.09
C ALA A 9 -39.41 -12.39 9.57
N ALA A 10 -38.39 -12.32 10.43
CA ALA A 10 -38.54 -12.49 11.87
C ALA A 10 -39.35 -11.35 12.52
N LEU A 11 -39.18 -10.10 12.07
CA LEU A 11 -39.97 -8.95 12.53
C LEU A 11 -41.46 -9.09 12.18
N CYS A 12 -41.80 -9.63 11.02
CA CYS A 12 -43.19 -9.93 10.65
C CYS A 12 -43.86 -10.97 11.56
N LEU A 13 -43.09 -11.87 12.21
CA LEU A 13 -43.62 -12.83 13.18
C LEU A 13 -43.89 -12.22 14.57
N ILE A 14 -43.44 -10.99 14.83
CA ILE A 14 -43.63 -10.28 16.11
C ILE A 14 -44.89 -9.38 16.08
N LEU A 15 -45.44 -9.07 14.90
CA LEU A 15 -46.61 -8.19 14.77
C LEU A 15 -47.90 -9.02 14.58
N PRO A 16 -48.86 -9.00 15.53
CA PRO A 16 -50.12 -9.69 15.35
C PRO A 16 -50.99 -8.95 14.33
N CYS A 17 -51.30 -9.61 13.21
CA CYS A 17 -52.38 -9.17 12.33
C CYS A 17 -53.72 -9.44 13.00
N GLN A 18 -54.56 -8.41 13.13
CA GLN A 18 -56.01 -8.58 13.18
C GLN A 18 -56.58 -8.12 11.84
N ALA A 19 -57.38 -8.98 11.22
CA ALA A 19 -58.28 -8.61 10.14
C ALA A 19 -59.71 -8.68 10.70
N ASP A 20 -60.61 -7.81 10.22
CA ASP A 20 -62.04 -8.13 10.22
C ASP A 20 -62.85 -7.20 9.29
N ALA A 21 -64.01 -7.72 8.87
CA ALA A 21 -65.20 -7.04 8.35
C ALA A 21 -65.10 -6.04 7.15
N VAL A 22 -65.66 -6.50 6.02
CA VAL A 22 -66.35 -5.69 4.98
C VAL A 22 -67.85 -5.79 5.30
N PRO A 23 -68.64 -4.69 5.35
CA PRO A 23 -69.41 -4.26 4.16
C PRO A 23 -69.64 -2.75 3.98
N GLY A 24 -69.92 -2.34 2.73
CA GLY A 24 -69.97 -0.93 2.29
C GLY A 24 -71.29 -0.17 2.48
N HIS A 25 -71.35 1.01 1.86
CA HIS A 25 -72.54 1.55 1.18
C HIS A 25 -72.17 2.61 0.12
N ASP A 26 -73.17 3.05 -0.63
CA ASP A 26 -73.09 3.80 -1.89
C ASP A 26 -72.68 5.28 -1.75
N GLN A 27 -72.08 5.85 -2.82
CA GLN A 27 -72.70 6.77 -3.80
C GLN A 27 -71.57 7.31 -4.72
N ALA A 28 -71.58 7.20 -6.06
CA ALA A 28 -72.57 7.48 -7.12
C ALA A 28 -72.45 8.90 -7.70
N VAL A 29 -72.82 9.07 -8.99
CA VAL A 29 -72.51 10.21 -9.90
C VAL A 29 -71.02 10.24 -10.30
N GLY A 30 -70.60 10.38 -11.56
CA GLY A 30 -71.25 10.79 -12.83
C GLY A 30 -70.48 12.01 -13.42
N HIS A 31 -70.22 12.17 -14.72
CA HIS A 31 -70.66 11.53 -15.97
C HIS A 31 -69.56 11.70 -17.07
N ASP A 32 -69.63 10.93 -18.16
CA ASP A 32 -69.58 11.32 -19.59
C ASP A 32 -68.92 12.66 -20.07
N LYS A 33 -68.36 12.82 -21.30
CA LYS A 33 -68.22 11.92 -22.49
C LYS A 33 -67.24 12.44 -23.58
N GLU A 34 -66.83 11.51 -24.44
CA GLU A 34 -66.59 11.55 -25.92
C GLU A 34 -66.06 12.80 -26.69
N ALA A 35 -64.97 12.54 -27.44
CA ALA A 35 -64.75 12.78 -28.89
C ALA A 35 -64.63 14.19 -29.54
N ALA A 36 -63.58 14.38 -30.37
CA ALA A 36 -63.65 14.74 -31.81
C ALA A 36 -62.28 15.15 -32.42
N ALA A 37 -62.16 15.10 -33.75
CA ALA A 37 -61.07 15.62 -34.62
C ALA A 37 -61.71 16.57 -35.70
N PRO A 38 -61.11 17.02 -36.84
CA PRO A 38 -59.81 16.70 -37.50
C PRO A 38 -59.14 17.91 -38.25
N ALA A 39 -58.36 17.63 -39.33
CA ALA A 39 -57.93 18.50 -40.48
C ALA A 39 -56.63 19.35 -40.34
N SER A 40 -55.81 19.63 -41.39
CA SER A 40 -55.66 19.08 -42.78
C SER A 40 -54.36 19.54 -43.52
N HIS A 41 -54.13 19.04 -44.77
CA HIS A 41 -53.04 19.34 -45.77
C HIS A 41 -51.69 18.58 -45.59
N GLY A 42 -50.98 18.00 -46.59
CA GLY A 42 -51.14 17.80 -48.06
C GLY A 42 -50.22 18.69 -48.94
N LYS A 43 -49.49 18.30 -50.01
CA LYS A 43 -49.26 17.08 -50.86
C LYS A 43 -47.80 17.14 -51.44
N ALA A 44 -46.99 16.10 -51.72
CA ALA A 44 -47.01 14.91 -52.63
C ALA A 44 -46.65 15.14 -54.14
N ALA A 45 -45.54 14.56 -54.66
CA ALA A 45 -45.22 14.20 -56.08
C ALA A 45 -43.76 13.65 -56.26
N ALA A 46 -43.42 13.03 -57.41
CA ALA A 46 -42.07 12.45 -57.71
C ALA A 46 -41.71 12.44 -59.26
N PRO A 47 -40.69 11.68 -59.78
CA PRO A 47 -39.59 12.15 -60.66
C PRO A 47 -39.83 11.98 -62.19
N PRO A 48 -38.84 12.23 -63.11
CA PRO A 48 -37.88 11.17 -63.54
C PRO A 48 -36.52 11.63 -64.22
N THR A 49 -35.81 10.65 -64.82
CA THR A 49 -34.82 10.70 -65.94
C THR A 49 -33.31 11.00 -65.74
N SER A 50 -32.50 10.38 -66.62
CA SER A 50 -31.05 10.51 -66.88
C SER A 50 -30.79 10.74 -68.39
N PRO A 51 -29.54 10.93 -68.90
CA PRO A 51 -28.81 9.77 -69.45
C PRO A 51 -27.25 9.81 -69.52
N ASN A 52 -26.69 8.62 -69.76
CA ASN A 52 -25.39 8.18 -70.31
C ASN A 52 -24.41 9.16 -71.00
N VAL A 53 -23.10 8.89 -70.82
CA VAL A 53 -22.12 8.58 -71.91
C VAL A 53 -21.17 7.47 -71.40
N ALA A 54 -20.62 6.60 -72.27
CA ALA A 54 -19.71 5.51 -71.89
C ALA A 54 -18.65 5.19 -72.98
N ALA A 55 -17.46 4.70 -72.56
CA ALA A 55 -16.48 3.92 -73.35
C ALA A 55 -15.31 3.46 -72.44
N ALA A 56 -14.43 2.52 -72.80
CA ALA A 56 -14.56 1.12 -73.29
C ALA A 56 -13.14 0.58 -73.67
N HIS A 57 -12.96 -0.76 -73.70
CA HIS A 57 -11.74 -1.52 -74.09
C HIS A 57 -10.52 -1.39 -73.13
N GLY A 58 -9.66 -2.42 -72.92
CA GLY A 58 -9.62 -3.85 -73.32
C GLY A 58 -8.65 -4.62 -72.38
N LEU A 59 -8.84 -5.91 -72.04
CA LEU A 59 -8.40 -7.12 -72.78
C LEU A 59 -6.87 -7.11 -73.11
N SER A 60 -6.03 -8.11 -72.79
CA SER A 60 -6.17 -9.57 -72.52
C SER A 60 -5.53 -10.01 -71.16
N ARG A 61 -5.83 -11.14 -70.48
CA ARG A 61 -5.67 -12.59 -70.81
C ARG A 61 -4.23 -12.99 -71.20
N ALA A 62 -3.64 -14.13 -70.81
CA ALA A 62 -3.99 -15.27 -69.91
C ALA A 62 -2.66 -15.82 -69.28
N HIS A 63 -2.54 -16.75 -68.32
CA HIS A 63 -3.23 -18.03 -67.96
C HIS A 63 -3.40 -18.12 -66.41
N GLU A 64 -4.34 -18.86 -65.79
CA GLU A 64 -4.60 -20.33 -65.79
C GLU A 64 -3.38 -21.14 -65.27
N SER A 65 -3.50 -22.23 -64.49
CA SER A 65 -4.62 -23.03 -63.91
C SER A 65 -4.11 -23.67 -62.59
N TRP A 66 -4.80 -24.43 -61.72
CA TRP A 66 -6.19 -24.83 -61.37
C TRP A 66 -6.07 -25.59 -60.00
N ALA A 67 -7.08 -25.93 -59.20
CA ALA A 67 -8.46 -25.51 -58.98
C ALA A 67 -8.93 -26.16 -57.64
N GLY A 68 -10.03 -25.70 -57.04
CA GLY A 68 -10.59 -26.30 -55.81
C GLY A 68 -11.81 -25.53 -55.31
N GLU A 69 -13.00 -26.12 -55.41
CA GLU A 69 -14.27 -25.42 -55.25
C GLU A 69 -14.80 -25.38 -53.80
N ALA A 70 -15.72 -24.45 -53.54
CA ALA A 70 -16.44 -24.34 -52.28
C ALA A 70 -17.56 -25.38 -52.15
N PRO A 71 -18.25 -25.42 -50.99
CA PRO A 71 -19.64 -24.94 -51.10
C PRO A 71 -20.06 -23.97 -49.99
N LYS A 72 -21.10 -23.18 -50.29
CA LYS A 72 -21.87 -22.43 -49.28
C LYS A 72 -22.86 -23.37 -48.58
N GLY A 73 -23.19 -23.09 -47.32
CA GLY A 73 -24.31 -23.73 -46.63
C GLY A 73 -24.83 -22.85 -45.50
N GLU A 74 -26.06 -22.36 -45.62
CA GLU A 74 -26.76 -21.61 -44.56
C GLU A 74 -27.99 -22.37 -44.03
N SER A 75 -28.18 -22.24 -42.73
CA SER A 75 -29.47 -22.27 -42.01
C SER A 75 -30.08 -23.61 -41.54
N LYS A 76 -30.80 -23.45 -40.42
CA LYS A 76 -31.78 -24.33 -39.75
C LYS A 76 -31.22 -25.49 -38.92
N PHE A 77 -31.22 -25.40 -37.59
CA PHE A 77 -32.33 -25.31 -36.61
C PHE A 77 -32.94 -26.68 -36.25
N ILE A 78 -32.62 -27.16 -35.05
CA ILE A 78 -33.63 -27.69 -34.11
C ILE A 78 -33.39 -26.96 -32.77
N SER A 79 -34.48 -26.48 -32.17
CA SER A 79 -34.50 -25.72 -30.92
C SER A 79 -34.77 -26.62 -29.70
N SER A 80 -34.33 -26.16 -28.54
CA SER A 80 -34.98 -26.47 -27.26
C SER A 80 -35.01 -25.22 -26.37
N GLU A 81 -35.85 -24.25 -26.74
CA GLU A 81 -36.33 -23.28 -25.78
C GLU A 81 -37.20 -23.98 -24.74
N ASN A 82 -36.95 -23.73 -23.46
CA ASN A 82 -37.92 -23.49 -22.38
C ASN A 82 -37.33 -23.83 -21.00
N PHE A 83 -36.85 -22.81 -20.28
CA PHE A 83 -37.54 -22.35 -19.07
C PHE A 83 -37.02 -20.95 -18.69
N GLY A 84 -37.91 -19.96 -18.72
CA GLY A 84 -37.60 -18.57 -18.41
C GLY A 84 -37.92 -18.18 -16.96
N PHE A 85 -37.97 -16.86 -16.72
CA PHE A 85 -38.10 -16.14 -15.45
C PHE A 85 -36.82 -16.08 -14.59
N GLY A 86 -36.27 -14.89 -14.31
CA GLY A 86 -36.67 -13.57 -14.83
C GLY A 86 -35.78 -12.43 -14.33
N THR A 87 -35.47 -11.49 -15.21
CA THR A 87 -34.68 -10.29 -14.90
C THR A 87 -35.57 -9.15 -14.42
N THR A 88 -35.41 -8.72 -13.17
CA THR A 88 -35.92 -7.41 -12.73
C THR A 88 -35.04 -6.84 -11.61
N PHE A 89 -34.03 -6.04 -11.99
CA PHE A 89 -33.22 -5.28 -11.03
C PHE A 89 -33.92 -3.95 -10.68
N SER A 90 -33.93 -3.57 -9.40
CA SER A 90 -34.27 -2.20 -8.99
C SER A 90 -33.01 -1.32 -8.98
N ARG A 91 -33.09 -0.21 -9.70
CA ARG A 91 -32.02 0.78 -9.94
C ARG A 91 -31.45 1.39 -8.65
N GLN A 92 -32.27 1.47 -7.60
CA GLN A 92 -31.96 2.13 -6.32
C GLN A 92 -30.85 1.46 -5.49
N PHE A 93 -30.46 0.22 -5.79
CA PHE A 93 -29.39 -0.47 -5.03
C PHE A 93 -27.96 -0.05 -5.45
N LEU A 94 -27.82 0.63 -6.59
CA LEU A 94 -26.52 0.99 -7.17
C LEU A 94 -26.11 2.45 -6.94
N GLU A 95 -27.08 3.33 -6.63
CA GLU A 95 -26.85 4.77 -6.43
C GLU A 95 -26.37 5.11 -5.00
N LEU A 96 -26.64 4.24 -4.01
CA LEU A 96 -26.47 4.56 -2.58
C LEU A 96 -25.02 4.45 -2.04
N PHE A 97 -24.04 4.03 -2.85
CA PHE A 97 -22.69 3.69 -2.37
C PHE A 97 -21.51 4.37 -3.07
N LEU A 98 -21.75 5.18 -4.13
CA LEU A 98 -20.67 5.71 -4.99
C LEU A 98 -20.78 7.20 -5.35
N GLY A 99 -21.82 7.91 -4.91
CA GLY A 99 -21.95 9.36 -5.16
C GLY A 99 -22.14 9.73 -6.65
N PRO A 100 -21.85 10.98 -7.06
CA PRO A 100 -22.17 11.47 -8.41
C PRO A 100 -21.51 10.70 -9.56
N ASP A 101 -20.31 10.14 -9.37
CA ASP A 101 -19.55 9.43 -10.41
C ASP A 101 -19.96 7.94 -10.57
N ALA A 102 -20.87 7.45 -9.73
CA ALA A 102 -21.37 6.07 -9.74
C ALA A 102 -21.85 5.61 -11.13
N GLU A 103 -22.61 6.47 -11.82
CA GLU A 103 -23.25 6.12 -13.10
C GLU A 103 -22.25 5.93 -14.25
N HIS A 104 -21.01 6.43 -14.14
CA HIS A 104 -19.97 6.23 -15.16
C HIS A 104 -19.24 4.88 -15.01
N VAL A 105 -18.94 4.48 -13.77
CA VAL A 105 -18.31 3.19 -13.50
C VAL A 105 -19.31 2.06 -13.80
N ILE A 106 -20.52 2.13 -13.26
CA ILE A 106 -21.49 1.02 -13.33
C ILE A 106 -22.04 0.77 -14.75
N LYS A 107 -22.17 1.80 -15.59
CA LYS A 107 -22.59 1.63 -17.00
C LYS A 107 -21.52 0.99 -17.90
N SER A 108 -20.30 0.80 -17.41
CA SER A 108 -19.20 0.23 -18.19
C SER A 108 -19.19 -1.32 -18.22
N PHE A 109 -19.91 -2.00 -17.32
CA PHE A 109 -19.82 -3.45 -17.12
C PHE A 109 -20.95 -4.23 -17.84
N SER A 110 -20.96 -4.26 -19.17
CA SER A 110 -21.85 -5.17 -19.92
C SER A 110 -21.35 -5.51 -21.33
N SER A 111 -21.53 -6.78 -21.73
CA SER A 111 -21.23 -7.39 -23.04
C SER A 111 -19.75 -7.63 -23.37
N PRO A 112 -19.40 -8.80 -23.96
CA PRO A 112 -18.09 -9.04 -24.57
C PRO A 112 -17.96 -8.34 -25.94
N PHE A 113 -16.74 -8.38 -26.48
CA PHE A 113 -16.28 -7.79 -27.74
C PHE A 113 -17.35 -7.61 -28.84
N THR A 114 -17.85 -6.39 -28.96
CA THR A 114 -18.57 -5.90 -30.15
C THR A 114 -17.72 -4.84 -30.82
N ARG A 115 -17.48 -4.96 -32.13
CA ARG A 115 -16.74 -3.96 -32.92
C ARG A 115 -17.58 -2.70 -33.08
N PHE A 116 -17.38 -1.70 -32.22
CA PHE A 116 -17.93 -0.35 -32.40
C PHE A 116 -16.86 0.56 -33.01
N ASN A 117 -17.22 1.32 -34.07
CA ASN A 117 -16.32 2.19 -34.83
C ASN A 117 -15.97 3.52 -34.10
N THR A 118 -15.90 3.53 -32.76
CA THR A 118 -15.94 4.78 -31.96
C THR A 118 -15.06 4.77 -30.70
N GLY A 119 -13.73 4.78 -30.90
CA GLY A 119 -12.72 5.14 -29.89
C GLY A 119 -12.44 4.09 -28.80
N PHE A 120 -11.29 4.23 -28.12
CA PHE A 120 -10.95 3.40 -26.97
C PHE A 120 -11.65 3.89 -25.69
N ARG A 121 -12.21 2.96 -24.91
CA ARG A 121 -12.83 3.27 -23.60
C ARG A 121 -12.50 2.15 -22.58
N PRO A 122 -11.67 2.41 -21.57
CA PRO A 122 -11.48 1.49 -20.46
C PRO A 122 -12.74 1.46 -19.57
N GLN A 123 -12.98 0.33 -18.90
CA GLN A 123 -14.09 0.16 -17.95
C GLN A 123 -13.68 0.49 -16.50
N LEU A 124 -12.38 0.52 -16.20
CA LEU A 124 -11.83 0.97 -14.92
C LEU A 124 -11.29 2.39 -14.99
N SER A 125 -11.35 3.12 -13.88
CA SER A 125 -10.78 4.47 -13.76
C SER A 125 -9.30 4.46 -13.35
N GLN A 126 -8.61 5.59 -13.54
CA GLN A 126 -7.23 5.79 -13.05
C GLN A 126 -7.12 5.49 -11.55
N ALA A 127 -8.12 5.89 -10.76
CA ALA A 127 -8.16 5.68 -9.31
C ALA A 127 -8.25 4.21 -8.89
N VAL A 128 -8.80 3.34 -9.73
CA VAL A 128 -8.90 1.89 -9.49
C VAL A 128 -7.65 1.14 -10.00
N THR A 129 -7.08 1.59 -11.12
CA THR A 129 -5.90 0.97 -11.75
C THR A 129 -4.58 1.40 -11.10
N ASN A 130 -4.31 2.71 -11.10
CA ASN A 130 -3.05 3.34 -10.71
C ASN A 130 -3.12 4.12 -9.38
N GLY A 131 -4.28 4.10 -8.72
CA GLY A 131 -4.56 4.94 -7.56
C GLY A 131 -4.42 6.42 -7.90
N ARG A 132 -3.58 7.13 -7.16
CA ARG A 132 -3.30 8.57 -7.33
C ARG A 132 -2.20 8.88 -8.35
N SER A 133 -1.56 7.87 -8.96
CA SER A 133 -0.48 8.12 -9.92
C SER A 133 -1.03 8.71 -11.22
N ARG A 134 -0.35 9.73 -11.76
CA ARG A 134 -0.68 10.30 -13.08
C ARG A 134 -0.04 9.53 -14.24
N LEU A 135 0.90 8.63 -13.94
CA LEU A 135 1.64 7.89 -14.96
C LEU A 135 0.70 7.02 -15.81
N GLY A 136 0.98 6.97 -17.11
CA GLY A 136 0.21 6.20 -18.09
C GLY A 136 -1.20 6.75 -18.37
N SER A 137 -1.54 7.94 -17.85
CA SER A 137 -2.80 8.64 -18.18
C SER A 137 -2.57 9.73 -19.23
N PRO A 138 -3.59 10.12 -20.03
CA PRO A 138 -3.51 11.28 -20.91
C PRO A 138 -3.24 12.62 -20.19
N ALA A 139 -3.34 12.65 -18.86
CA ALA A 139 -3.05 13.81 -18.00
C ALA A 139 -1.64 13.75 -17.38
N GLN A 140 -0.75 12.89 -17.91
CA GLN A 140 0.68 12.90 -17.60
C GLN A 140 1.31 14.17 -18.23
N PRO A 141 1.85 15.11 -17.44
CA PRO A 141 2.51 16.28 -17.98
C PRO A 141 3.82 15.90 -18.67
N TYR A 142 4.25 16.71 -19.64
CA TYR A 142 5.63 16.68 -20.10
C TYR A 142 6.56 17.21 -19.02
N PHE A 143 7.73 16.59 -18.87
CA PHE A 143 8.73 17.02 -17.92
C PHE A 143 9.49 18.24 -18.49
N PRO A 144 9.78 19.28 -17.69
CA PRO A 144 10.52 20.45 -18.15
C PRO A 144 11.98 20.08 -18.51
N PRO A 145 12.72 20.95 -19.23
CA PRO A 145 14.15 20.71 -19.50
C PRO A 145 15.00 20.63 -18.22
N PHE A 146 14.62 21.39 -17.19
CA PHE A 146 15.17 21.37 -15.82
C PHE A 146 14.22 22.12 -14.88
N LEU A 147 14.38 21.96 -13.57
CA LEU A 147 13.61 22.71 -12.56
C LEU A 147 14.17 24.13 -12.41
N VAL A 148 13.31 25.14 -12.62
CA VAL A 148 13.71 26.56 -12.70
C VAL A 148 13.87 27.27 -11.35
N ASN A 149 13.46 26.64 -10.25
CA ASN A 149 13.58 27.19 -8.89
C ASN A 149 14.97 26.97 -8.27
N ASN A 150 16.02 27.24 -9.05
CA ASN A 150 17.42 27.10 -8.69
C ASN A 150 18.20 28.40 -8.92
N PRO A 151 19.36 28.57 -8.26
CA PRO A 151 20.41 29.41 -8.81
C PRO A 151 20.78 28.92 -10.21
N MET A 152 20.69 29.79 -11.22
CA MET A 152 21.04 29.49 -12.62
C MET A 152 22.21 30.37 -13.10
N PRO A 153 23.40 30.31 -12.47
CA PRO A 153 24.56 31.08 -12.94
C PRO A 153 24.96 30.59 -14.34
N ASN A 154 25.05 31.49 -15.32
CA ASN A 154 25.20 31.17 -16.74
C ASN A 154 23.97 30.47 -17.39
N GLY A 155 22.77 30.57 -16.79
CA GLY A 155 21.49 30.19 -17.41
C GLY A 155 21.01 28.75 -17.19
N PHE A 156 21.79 27.91 -16.50
CA PHE A 156 21.44 26.52 -16.18
C PHE A 156 21.77 26.20 -14.71
N PRO A 157 21.06 25.26 -14.05
CA PRO A 157 21.36 24.83 -12.68
C PRO A 157 22.78 24.27 -12.52
N TRP A 158 23.27 23.54 -13.53
CA TRP A 158 24.62 22.98 -13.60
C TRP A 158 25.69 23.95 -14.13
N SER A 159 25.35 25.23 -14.33
CA SER A 159 26.30 26.29 -14.66
C SER A 159 27.14 25.99 -15.92
N ARG A 160 28.46 25.81 -15.79
CA ARG A 160 29.40 25.51 -16.88
C ARG A 160 29.71 24.02 -17.05
N PHE A 161 29.23 23.16 -16.15
CA PHE A 161 29.37 21.71 -16.30
C PHE A 161 28.54 21.23 -17.49
N ASN A 162 28.98 20.13 -18.13
CA ASN A 162 28.40 19.68 -19.40
C ASN A 162 28.58 18.16 -19.58
N LYS A 163 28.13 17.63 -20.72
CA LYS A 163 28.16 16.19 -21.05
C LYS A 163 29.56 15.54 -21.05
N TYR A 164 30.64 16.32 -21.06
CA TYR A 164 32.01 15.83 -20.98
C TYR A 164 32.64 15.97 -19.58
N THR A 165 31.95 16.58 -18.61
CA THR A 165 32.40 16.65 -17.21
C THR A 165 32.47 15.25 -16.59
N ASN A 166 33.57 14.94 -15.89
CA ASN A 166 33.69 13.70 -15.12
C ASN A 166 32.88 13.75 -13.83
N TYR A 167 31.61 13.39 -13.94
CA TYR A 167 30.61 13.37 -12.85
C TYR A 167 30.93 12.40 -11.68
N TYR A 168 31.94 11.53 -11.80
CA TYR A 168 32.43 10.75 -10.65
C TYR A 168 33.32 11.57 -9.69
N ASN A 169 33.87 12.70 -10.17
CA ASN A 169 34.78 13.57 -9.42
C ASN A 169 34.18 14.96 -9.17
N GLU A 170 33.44 15.50 -10.15
CA GLU A 170 32.93 16.87 -10.14
C GLU A 170 31.45 16.92 -10.54
N TYR A 171 30.62 17.46 -9.65
CA TYR A 171 29.22 17.77 -9.87
C TYR A 171 28.92 19.19 -9.36
N PRO A 172 27.93 19.90 -9.93
CA PRO A 172 27.46 21.18 -9.39
C PRO A 172 26.99 21.05 -7.93
N ARG A 173 27.08 22.14 -7.17
CA ARG A 173 26.51 22.24 -5.82
C ARG A 173 25.49 23.37 -5.83
N THR A 174 24.21 23.05 -6.04
CA THR A 174 23.17 24.07 -6.24
C THR A 174 22.71 24.71 -4.92
N GLY A 175 22.89 24.00 -3.80
CA GLY A 175 22.38 24.40 -2.49
C GLY A 175 20.87 24.23 -2.34
N VAL A 176 20.18 23.64 -3.33
CA VAL A 176 18.73 23.43 -3.33
C VAL A 176 18.42 22.04 -2.76
N ILE A 177 17.47 21.97 -1.82
CA ILE A 177 16.99 20.70 -1.24
C ILE A 177 15.61 20.38 -1.80
N ARG A 178 15.46 19.21 -2.42
CA ARG A 178 14.17 18.62 -2.85
C ARG A 178 13.61 17.77 -1.73
N ARG A 179 12.50 18.18 -1.12
CA ARG A 179 11.88 17.47 0.01
C ARG A 179 10.64 16.71 -0.43
N TYR A 180 10.58 15.44 -0.05
CA TYR A 180 9.48 14.53 -0.33
C TYR A 180 8.99 13.88 0.95
N GLU A 181 7.68 13.92 1.19
CA GLU A 181 7.03 13.29 2.34
C GLU A 181 6.22 12.07 1.86
N TRP A 182 6.61 10.88 2.29
CA TRP A 182 6.13 9.60 1.78
C TRP A 182 5.47 8.77 2.88
N THR A 183 4.15 8.60 2.81
CA THR A 183 3.43 7.60 3.60
C THR A 183 3.39 6.27 2.84
N VAL A 184 3.99 5.23 3.41
CA VAL A 184 3.96 3.86 2.88
C VAL A 184 2.81 3.08 3.49
N SER A 185 1.95 2.48 2.66
CA SER A 185 0.77 1.73 3.13
C SER A 185 0.26 0.70 2.12
N ARG A 186 -0.31 -0.42 2.59
CA ARG A 186 -1.05 -1.39 1.77
C ARG A 186 -2.43 -0.85 1.39
N THR A 187 -2.84 -1.08 0.15
CA THR A 187 -4.18 -0.78 -0.40
C THR A 187 -4.56 -1.81 -1.47
N LEU A 188 -5.83 -1.87 -1.87
CA LEU A 188 -6.26 -2.62 -3.05
C LEU A 188 -6.16 -1.74 -4.30
N ILE A 189 -5.67 -2.30 -5.41
CA ILE A 189 -5.77 -1.75 -6.78
C ILE A 189 -5.99 -2.88 -7.78
N ALA A 190 -6.45 -2.54 -8.98
CA ALA A 190 -6.64 -3.46 -10.11
C ALA A 190 -5.92 -2.93 -11.36
N ALA A 191 -4.59 -2.86 -11.29
CA ALA A 191 -3.71 -2.24 -12.30
C ALA A 191 -3.93 -2.75 -13.73
N ASP A 192 -4.13 -4.05 -13.88
CA ASP A 192 -4.39 -4.74 -15.15
C ASP A 192 -5.84 -5.22 -15.32
N GLY A 193 -6.66 -5.02 -14.30
CA GLY A 193 -8.03 -5.54 -14.21
C GLY A 193 -8.28 -6.42 -13.00
N TYR A 194 -7.26 -7.09 -12.45
CA TYR A 194 -7.40 -8.02 -11.33
C TYR A 194 -7.12 -7.33 -9.99
N LEU A 195 -8.10 -7.38 -9.06
CA LEU A 195 -8.02 -6.70 -7.78
C LEU A 195 -7.12 -7.44 -6.77
N LYS A 196 -5.93 -6.90 -6.49
CA LYS A 196 -5.00 -7.43 -5.48
C LYS A 196 -4.59 -6.38 -4.43
N SER A 197 -3.98 -6.86 -3.34
CA SER A 197 -3.29 -6.01 -2.36
C SER A 197 -1.92 -5.60 -2.88
N VAL A 198 -1.60 -4.32 -2.74
CA VAL A 198 -0.35 -3.68 -3.22
C VAL A 198 0.10 -2.64 -2.19
N ILE A 199 1.40 -2.58 -1.91
CA ILE A 199 2.01 -1.62 -1.00
C ILE A 199 2.44 -0.38 -1.82
N LEU A 200 1.90 0.79 -1.49
CA LEU A 200 2.11 2.02 -2.25
C LEU A 200 2.69 3.14 -1.39
N VAL A 201 3.48 4.02 -2.02
CA VAL A 201 3.81 5.36 -1.49
C VAL A 201 2.69 6.32 -1.87
N ASN A 202 2.15 7.06 -0.89
CA ASN A 202 1.15 8.12 -1.06
C ASN A 202 -0.12 7.70 -1.85
N GLY A 203 -0.39 6.39 -1.96
CA GLY A 203 -1.49 5.81 -2.73
C GLY A 203 -1.31 5.85 -4.25
N GLN A 204 -0.07 5.86 -4.75
CA GLN A 204 0.27 5.94 -6.19
C GLN A 204 0.88 4.62 -6.68
N PHE A 205 0.40 4.08 -7.80
CA PHE A 205 1.00 2.96 -8.52
C PHE A 205 1.21 3.28 -10.01
N PRO A 206 2.45 3.25 -10.55
CA PRO A 206 3.71 3.27 -9.81
C PRO A 206 3.80 4.48 -8.86
N GLY A 207 4.71 4.42 -7.89
CA GLY A 207 4.90 5.47 -6.90
C GLY A 207 5.33 6.82 -7.50
N PRO A 208 5.32 7.89 -6.69
CA PRO A 208 5.69 9.24 -7.14
C PRO A 208 7.09 9.27 -7.78
N THR A 209 7.21 10.06 -8.84
CA THR A 209 8.51 10.36 -9.45
C THR A 209 9.25 11.38 -8.57
N ILE A 210 10.54 11.13 -8.32
CA ILE A 210 11.45 12.14 -7.78
C ILE A 210 12.01 12.96 -8.95
N GLU A 211 12.02 14.28 -8.81
CA GLU A 211 12.53 15.24 -9.78
C GLU A 211 13.56 16.16 -9.11
N ALA A 212 14.78 16.18 -9.63
CA ALA A 212 15.82 17.07 -9.15
C ALA A 212 16.72 17.52 -10.30
N ASN A 213 17.42 18.64 -10.14
CA ASN A 213 18.54 18.96 -11.02
C ASN A 213 19.81 18.26 -10.52
N TRP A 214 20.74 18.00 -11.44
CA TRP A 214 22.10 17.60 -11.12
C TRP A 214 22.70 18.57 -10.10
N GLY A 215 23.21 18.05 -8.98
CA GLY A 215 23.78 18.85 -7.89
C GLY A 215 22.81 19.42 -6.86
N ASP A 216 21.51 19.11 -6.94
CA ASP A 216 20.56 19.32 -5.84
C ASP A 216 20.71 18.23 -4.78
N THR A 217 20.40 18.55 -3.52
CA THR A 217 20.25 17.53 -2.46
C THR A 217 18.82 16.98 -2.50
N ILE A 218 18.66 15.67 -2.54
CA ILE A 218 17.38 14.97 -2.42
C ILE A 218 17.18 14.60 -0.95
N GLN A 219 15.98 14.85 -0.41
CA GLN A 219 15.58 14.48 0.93
C GLN A 219 14.20 13.81 0.90
N VAL A 220 14.07 12.62 1.49
CA VAL A 220 12.83 11.84 1.49
C VAL A 220 12.51 11.33 2.88
N THR A 221 11.46 11.87 3.50
CA THR A 221 10.90 11.35 4.76
C THR A 221 9.97 10.19 4.45
N VAL A 222 10.32 8.99 4.93
CA VAL A 222 9.56 7.76 4.74
C VAL A 222 8.88 7.37 6.05
N HIS A 223 7.56 7.48 6.09
CA HIS A 223 6.71 7.00 7.17
C HIS A 223 6.22 5.58 6.88
N ASN A 224 6.59 4.61 7.71
CA ASN A 224 6.06 3.26 7.58
C ASN A 224 4.69 3.17 8.28
N ASN A 225 3.61 3.15 7.50
CA ASN A 225 2.24 2.98 7.98
C ASN A 225 1.63 1.63 7.55
N ILE A 226 2.46 0.61 7.28
CA ILE A 226 1.99 -0.77 7.07
C ILE A 226 1.74 -1.41 8.44
N ARG A 227 0.48 -1.74 8.73
CA ARG A 227 0.04 -2.22 10.07
C ARG A 227 -0.36 -3.68 10.10
N ASP A 228 -1.01 -4.16 9.03
CA ASP A 228 -1.69 -5.46 9.00
C ASP A 228 -1.43 -6.17 7.64
N PRO A 229 -0.55 -7.20 7.59
CA PRO A 229 0.45 -7.53 8.60
C PRO A 229 1.48 -6.41 8.75
N GLY A 230 1.97 -6.18 9.97
CA GLY A 230 3.00 -5.19 10.24
C GLY A 230 4.36 -5.68 9.76
N GLU A 231 5.00 -4.93 8.87
CA GLU A 231 6.27 -5.29 8.24
C GLU A 231 7.20 -4.08 8.13
N GLY A 232 8.51 -4.32 8.03
CA GLY A 232 9.49 -3.25 7.83
C GLY A 232 9.40 -2.60 6.45
N VAL A 233 10.12 -1.49 6.28
CA VAL A 233 10.38 -0.83 4.99
C VAL A 233 11.82 -0.36 4.96
N SER A 234 12.48 -0.39 3.79
CA SER A 234 13.79 0.24 3.56
C SER A 234 13.87 0.65 2.08
N MET A 235 14.18 1.92 1.79
CA MET A 235 14.10 2.47 0.42
C MET A 235 15.49 2.68 -0.18
N HIS A 236 15.77 2.00 -1.29
CA HIS A 236 17.03 2.12 -2.03
C HIS A 236 16.89 3.04 -3.24
N TRP A 237 17.98 3.77 -3.53
CA TRP A 237 18.09 4.80 -4.55
C TRP A 237 18.94 4.25 -5.71
N HIS A 238 18.29 3.55 -6.63
CA HIS A 238 18.97 2.69 -7.58
C HIS A 238 19.99 3.43 -8.44
N GLY A 239 21.19 2.87 -8.57
CA GLY A 239 22.29 3.45 -9.35
C GLY A 239 22.90 4.75 -8.80
N PHE A 240 22.47 5.25 -7.63
CA PHE A 240 23.16 6.36 -6.98
C PHE A 240 24.50 5.90 -6.41
N LEU A 241 25.51 6.78 -6.50
CA LEU A 241 26.84 6.49 -5.97
C LEU A 241 26.91 6.59 -4.45
N GLN A 242 26.06 7.43 -3.83
CA GLN A 242 26.06 7.70 -2.38
C GLN A 242 27.46 8.09 -1.84
N GLN A 243 28.26 8.81 -2.63
CA GLN A 243 29.63 9.17 -2.23
C GLN A 243 29.62 10.06 -0.99
N GLY A 244 30.20 9.56 0.10
CA GLY A 244 30.22 10.23 1.41
C GLY A 244 28.94 10.05 2.24
N THR A 245 27.92 9.37 1.72
CA THR A 245 26.62 9.12 2.36
C THR A 245 26.21 7.63 2.34
N PRO A 246 27.11 6.65 2.60
CA PRO A 246 26.83 5.22 2.38
C PRO A 246 25.69 4.64 3.25
N TRP A 247 25.32 5.30 4.35
CA TRP A 247 24.18 4.91 5.19
C TRP A 247 22.82 5.29 4.59
N GLU A 248 22.78 6.17 3.59
CA GLU A 248 21.56 6.58 2.88
C GLU A 248 21.14 5.56 1.80
N ASP A 249 21.99 4.57 1.50
CA ASP A 249 21.80 3.61 0.41
C ASP A 249 20.57 2.68 0.58
N GLY A 250 20.00 2.59 1.78
CA GLY A 250 18.67 1.98 1.95
C GLY A 250 18.64 0.46 2.06
N VAL A 251 19.76 -0.21 2.31
CA VAL A 251 19.86 -1.68 2.32
C VAL A 251 19.79 -2.23 3.75
N PRO A 252 18.75 -3.02 4.09
CA PRO A 252 18.55 -3.51 5.44
C PRO A 252 19.58 -4.59 5.81
N GLY A 253 20.24 -4.43 6.97
CA GLY A 253 21.32 -5.30 7.43
C GLY A 253 22.68 -5.10 6.75
N VAL A 254 22.77 -4.17 5.78
CA VAL A 254 24.04 -3.72 5.20
C VAL A 254 24.32 -2.29 5.64
N THR A 255 23.52 -1.32 5.18
CA THR A 255 23.76 0.11 5.41
C THR A 255 22.89 0.71 6.52
N GLN A 256 21.71 0.14 6.77
CA GLN A 256 20.81 0.51 7.88
C GLN A 256 20.02 -0.69 8.43
N CYS A 257 19.21 -0.48 9.47
CA CYS A 257 18.13 -1.41 9.83
C CYS A 257 16.81 -1.01 9.13
N PRO A 258 15.84 -1.93 8.95
CA PRO A 258 14.52 -1.58 8.41
C PRO A 258 13.78 -0.58 9.30
N ILE A 259 13.00 0.31 8.70
CA ILE A 259 12.05 1.21 9.37
C ILE A 259 10.86 0.36 9.85
N PRO A 260 10.61 0.17 11.16
CA PRO A 260 9.49 -0.65 11.63
C PRO A 260 8.14 0.09 11.49
N PRO A 261 7.02 -0.65 11.53
CA PRO A 261 5.67 -0.08 11.56
C PRO A 261 5.47 1.03 12.60
N GLY A 262 4.95 2.17 12.14
CA GLY A 262 4.64 3.35 12.95
C GLY A 262 5.79 4.33 13.16
N GLU A 263 7.03 3.96 12.83
CA GLU A 263 8.20 4.84 12.91
C GLU A 263 8.50 5.49 11.54
N SER A 264 9.55 6.30 11.45
CA SER A 264 9.93 7.01 10.22
C SER A 264 11.43 7.25 10.12
N PHE A 265 11.94 7.40 8.89
CA PHE A 265 13.33 7.77 8.61
C PHE A 265 13.38 8.79 7.47
N THR A 266 14.25 9.79 7.57
CA THR A 266 14.48 10.78 6.51
C THR A 266 15.82 10.50 5.85
N TYR A 267 15.77 10.06 4.59
CA TYR A 267 16.94 9.93 3.73
C TYR A 267 17.41 11.30 3.24
N GLN A 268 18.71 11.53 3.11
CA GLN A 268 19.27 12.76 2.51
C GLN A 268 20.61 12.56 1.81
N PHE A 269 20.64 12.74 0.48
CA PHE A 269 21.83 12.53 -0.36
C PHE A 269 21.86 13.48 -1.57
N ASP A 270 23.03 13.71 -2.16
CA ASP A 270 23.19 14.61 -3.30
C ASP A 270 22.92 13.90 -4.65
N ALA A 271 22.31 14.62 -5.59
CA ALA A 271 22.15 14.21 -6.99
C ALA A 271 23.47 14.31 -7.76
N GLN A 272 24.40 13.39 -7.47
CA GLN A 272 25.77 13.36 -7.98
C GLN A 272 25.84 12.98 -9.48
N LEU A 273 24.91 12.15 -9.96
CA LEU A 273 24.72 11.77 -11.36
C LEU A 273 23.50 12.48 -11.96
N TYR A 274 23.34 12.42 -13.30
CA TYR A 274 22.15 12.91 -14.01
C TYR A 274 21.66 11.91 -15.06
N GLY A 275 20.37 11.91 -15.38
CA GLY A 275 19.75 10.92 -16.27
C GLY A 275 18.46 10.35 -15.69
N THR A 276 18.29 9.03 -15.80
CA THR A 276 17.09 8.29 -15.36
C THR A 276 17.47 7.15 -14.44
N SER A 277 16.76 7.05 -13.32
CA SER A 277 16.77 5.86 -12.49
C SER A 277 15.42 5.67 -11.79
N TRP A 278 15.41 4.91 -10.71
CA TRP A 278 14.24 4.52 -9.95
C TRP A 278 14.59 4.32 -8.48
N TRP A 279 13.58 4.35 -7.63
CA TRP A 279 13.66 3.93 -6.24
C TRP A 279 12.83 2.66 -6.08
N HIS A 280 13.21 1.80 -5.15
CA HIS A 280 12.45 0.62 -4.79
C HIS A 280 12.67 0.22 -3.32
N SER A 281 11.76 -0.57 -2.75
CA SER A 281 12.05 -1.22 -1.46
C SER A 281 13.17 -2.24 -1.64
N HIS A 282 14.10 -2.29 -0.68
CA HIS A 282 15.17 -3.28 -0.60
C HIS A 282 14.96 -4.27 0.56
N LEU A 283 13.73 -4.37 1.07
CA LEU A 283 13.35 -5.37 2.06
C LEU A 283 12.71 -6.57 1.37
N SER A 284 13.43 -7.69 1.26
CA SER A 284 12.93 -8.88 0.53
C SER A 284 12.48 -8.51 -0.90
N ALA A 285 11.51 -9.23 -1.48
CA ALA A 285 10.87 -8.88 -2.75
C ALA A 285 9.74 -7.83 -2.62
N GLN A 286 9.76 -6.96 -1.59
CA GLN A 286 8.65 -6.02 -1.30
C GLN A 286 8.40 -4.99 -2.42
N TRP A 287 9.35 -4.74 -3.32
CA TRP A 287 9.11 -3.91 -4.51
C TRP A 287 8.16 -4.58 -5.51
N VAL A 288 8.18 -5.91 -5.64
CA VAL A 288 7.20 -6.70 -6.40
C VAL A 288 5.80 -6.63 -5.75
N GLY A 289 5.77 -6.33 -4.45
CA GLY A 289 4.57 -5.92 -3.72
C GLY A 289 4.04 -4.52 -4.07
N GLY A 290 4.75 -3.74 -4.88
CA GLY A 290 4.34 -2.43 -5.41
C GLY A 290 5.21 -1.23 -5.02
N LEU A 291 6.20 -1.40 -4.15
CA LEU A 291 7.08 -0.30 -3.72
C LEU A 291 8.21 -0.03 -4.70
N PHE A 292 7.87 0.67 -5.78
CA PHE A 292 8.81 1.28 -6.71
C PHE A 292 8.25 2.57 -7.36
N GLY A 293 9.14 3.40 -7.88
CA GLY A 293 8.81 4.59 -8.66
C GLY A 293 10.03 5.21 -9.34
N ALA A 294 9.83 6.17 -10.23
CA ALA A 294 10.92 6.74 -11.03
C ALA A 294 11.73 7.81 -10.29
N ILE A 295 12.97 8.03 -10.72
CA ILE A 295 13.82 9.17 -10.37
C ILE A 295 14.32 9.81 -11.67
N ILE A 296 14.04 11.09 -11.86
CA ILE A 296 14.51 11.90 -12.98
C ILE A 296 15.44 12.98 -12.45
N ILE A 297 16.69 12.95 -12.93
CA ILE A 297 17.68 13.96 -12.60
C ILE A 297 18.04 14.75 -13.87
N TYR A 298 17.71 16.03 -13.90
CA TYR A 298 17.97 16.91 -15.03
C TYR A 298 19.44 17.28 -15.15
N GLY A 299 19.95 17.25 -16.37
CA GLY A 299 21.35 17.53 -16.68
C GLY A 299 21.54 17.90 -18.14
N PRO A 300 22.81 18.06 -18.58
CA PRO A 300 23.16 18.49 -19.93
C PRO A 300 22.49 17.70 -21.06
N GLU A 301 21.89 18.40 -22.02
CA GLU A 301 21.25 17.82 -23.21
C GLU A 301 22.31 17.21 -24.16
N LEU A 302 22.20 15.92 -24.48
CA LEU A 302 23.14 15.24 -25.37
C LEU A 302 22.82 15.50 -26.85
N VAL A 303 21.58 15.24 -27.23
CA VAL A 303 20.97 15.44 -28.56
C VAL A 303 19.68 16.27 -28.37
N PRO A 304 19.41 17.28 -29.20
CA PRO A 304 18.20 18.10 -29.07
C PRO A 304 16.88 17.32 -29.21
N TYR A 305 15.94 17.55 -28.29
CA TYR A 305 14.55 17.09 -28.39
C TYR A 305 13.54 18.25 -28.23
N ASP A 306 12.24 18.01 -28.39
CA ASP A 306 11.18 19.02 -28.23
C ASP A 306 10.41 18.91 -26.91
N PHE A 307 10.25 17.68 -26.41
CA PHE A 307 9.46 17.29 -25.25
C PHE A 307 10.12 16.12 -24.50
N ASP A 308 10.08 16.14 -23.17
CA ASP A 308 10.38 14.97 -22.34
C ASP A 308 9.04 14.34 -21.91
N ALA A 309 8.74 13.14 -22.41
CA ALA A 309 7.52 12.41 -22.03
C ALA A 309 7.66 11.71 -20.67
N GLY A 310 8.85 11.74 -20.06
CA GLY A 310 9.06 11.22 -18.72
C GLY A 310 9.24 9.69 -18.65
N PRO A 311 8.94 9.09 -17.49
CA PRO A 311 9.25 7.68 -17.24
C PRO A 311 8.27 6.75 -17.95
N VAL A 312 8.83 5.66 -18.46
CA VAL A 312 8.13 4.48 -18.97
C VAL A 312 8.60 3.30 -18.14
N LEU A 313 7.92 3.11 -17.00
CA LEU A 313 8.14 1.98 -16.09
C LEU A 313 7.50 0.73 -16.70
N ILE A 314 8.31 -0.30 -16.93
CA ILE A 314 7.91 -1.57 -17.52
C ILE A 314 8.10 -2.65 -16.46
N THR A 315 7.06 -3.44 -16.20
CA THR A 315 7.07 -4.46 -15.13
C THR A 315 6.27 -5.69 -15.52
N ASP A 316 6.88 -6.87 -15.38
CA ASP A 316 6.13 -8.10 -15.12
C ASP A 316 5.28 -7.94 -13.84
N TYR A 317 4.13 -8.60 -13.82
CA TYR A 317 3.12 -8.42 -12.79
C TYR A 317 2.53 -9.76 -12.37
N TYR A 318 2.37 -9.91 -11.06
CA TYR A 318 1.93 -11.14 -10.42
C TYR A 318 0.66 -10.87 -9.60
N HIS A 319 -0.28 -11.81 -9.60
CA HIS A 319 -1.57 -11.72 -8.89
C HIS A 319 -1.50 -12.26 -7.45
N LYS A 320 -0.51 -13.13 -7.18
CA LYS A 320 -0.11 -13.53 -5.82
C LYS A 320 0.49 -12.35 -5.04
N ASP A 321 0.52 -12.44 -3.70
CA ASP A 321 1.31 -11.51 -2.88
C ASP A 321 2.81 -11.87 -3.03
N TYR A 322 3.70 -10.87 -2.98
CA TYR A 322 5.13 -11.10 -3.16
C TYR A 322 5.70 -12.05 -2.08
N PHE A 323 5.16 -12.02 -0.86
CA PHE A 323 5.66 -12.87 0.21
C PHE A 323 5.34 -14.35 -0.08
N THR A 324 4.17 -14.65 -0.62
CA THR A 324 3.81 -16.01 -1.07
C THR A 324 4.69 -16.50 -2.22
N LEU A 325 5.15 -15.60 -3.11
CA LEU A 325 6.13 -15.94 -4.14
C LEU A 325 7.51 -16.24 -3.55
N VAL A 326 7.91 -15.53 -2.48
CA VAL A 326 9.13 -15.85 -1.72
C VAL A 326 8.97 -17.19 -0.96
N GLU A 327 7.81 -17.47 -0.38
CA GLU A 327 7.49 -18.78 0.23
C GLU A 327 7.55 -19.93 -0.79
N GLU A 328 7.01 -19.74 -2.00
CA GLU A 328 7.08 -20.73 -3.09
C GLU A 328 8.50 -20.90 -3.65
N THR A 329 9.32 -19.85 -3.61
CA THR A 329 10.75 -19.88 -3.95
C THR A 329 11.57 -20.70 -2.94
N LEU A 330 11.23 -20.58 -1.66
CA LEU A 330 11.99 -21.16 -0.55
C LEU A 330 11.36 -22.44 0.00
N SER A 331 10.37 -22.98 -0.71
CA SER A 331 9.79 -24.30 -0.46
C SER A 331 10.65 -25.42 -1.05
N PRO A 332 10.67 -26.62 -0.43
CA PRO A 332 11.33 -27.78 -1.02
C PRO A 332 10.66 -28.20 -2.34
N PHE A 333 11.45 -28.74 -3.27
CA PHE A 333 11.04 -29.30 -4.57
C PHE A 333 10.38 -28.35 -5.59
N THR A 334 9.86 -27.18 -5.20
CA THR A 334 9.27 -26.18 -6.12
C THR A 334 10.32 -25.36 -6.87
N GLY A 335 11.41 -24.98 -6.19
CA GLY A 335 12.51 -24.21 -6.76
C GLY A 335 12.16 -22.80 -7.25
N GLY A 336 11.00 -22.24 -6.86
CA GLY A 336 10.53 -20.91 -7.30
C GLY A 336 10.03 -20.84 -8.75
N ILE A 337 9.66 -21.98 -9.36
CA ILE A 337 9.14 -21.99 -10.73
C ILE A 337 7.66 -21.57 -10.73
N PHE A 338 7.41 -20.29 -11.02
CA PHE A 338 6.09 -19.73 -11.30
C PHE A 338 6.19 -18.67 -12.40
N LEU A 339 5.07 -18.40 -13.07
CA LEU A 339 4.99 -17.44 -14.17
C LEU A 339 4.50 -16.08 -13.62
N SER A 340 4.93 -14.98 -14.25
CA SER A 340 4.22 -13.71 -14.16
C SER A 340 2.85 -13.81 -14.85
N ASP A 341 1.80 -13.31 -14.20
CA ASP A 341 0.45 -13.34 -14.73
C ASP A 341 0.27 -12.36 -15.89
N ASN A 342 0.94 -11.19 -15.85
CA ASN A 342 0.84 -10.14 -16.87
C ASN A 342 2.13 -9.30 -17.02
N ASN A 343 2.14 -8.36 -17.96
CA ASN A 343 3.21 -7.38 -18.19
C ASN A 343 2.60 -5.97 -18.36
N LEU A 344 3.16 -4.94 -17.72
CA LEU A 344 2.58 -3.58 -17.65
C LEU A 344 3.51 -2.50 -18.23
N ILE A 345 2.92 -1.43 -18.76
CA ILE A 345 3.59 -0.15 -19.02
C ILE A 345 2.94 0.93 -18.16
N ASN A 346 3.74 1.67 -17.38
CA ASN A 346 3.30 2.66 -16.38
C ASN A 346 2.15 2.15 -15.48
N GLY A 347 2.26 0.90 -15.04
CA GLY A 347 1.26 0.26 -14.15
C GLY A 347 -0.09 -0.03 -14.82
N LYS A 348 -0.13 -0.16 -16.15
CA LYS A 348 -1.33 -0.50 -16.92
C LYS A 348 -1.08 -1.61 -17.94
N MET A 349 -2.08 -2.50 -18.06
CA MET A 349 -2.34 -3.35 -19.22
C MET A 349 -3.80 -3.83 -19.14
N ALA A 350 -4.25 -4.71 -20.04
CA ALA A 350 -5.45 -5.51 -19.84
C ALA A 350 -5.07 -6.97 -19.54
N PHE A 351 -5.70 -7.59 -18.54
CA PHE A 351 -5.56 -9.02 -18.25
C PHE A 351 -6.73 -9.82 -18.83
N ASP A 352 -6.50 -11.06 -19.26
CA ASP A 352 -7.61 -11.95 -19.62
C ASP A 352 -8.19 -12.64 -18.38
N CYS A 353 -9.26 -12.06 -17.82
CA CYS A 353 -9.95 -12.62 -16.67
C CYS A 353 -10.54 -14.03 -16.85
N THR A 354 -10.56 -14.60 -18.06
CA THR A 354 -10.91 -16.02 -18.24
C THR A 354 -9.81 -16.98 -17.78
N LEU A 355 -8.58 -16.48 -17.59
CA LEU A 355 -7.45 -17.21 -17.02
C LEU A 355 -7.50 -17.28 -15.48
N VAL A 356 -8.35 -16.48 -14.82
CA VAL A 356 -8.55 -16.56 -13.37
C VAL A 356 -9.15 -17.92 -13.02
N SER A 357 -8.52 -18.63 -12.09
CA SER A 357 -9.01 -19.92 -11.61
C SER A 357 -10.45 -19.79 -11.07
N ALA A 358 -11.35 -20.69 -11.47
CA ALA A 358 -12.75 -20.71 -10.99
C ALA A 358 -12.93 -20.97 -9.47
N ARG A 359 -11.84 -21.05 -8.70
CA ARG A 359 -11.82 -21.06 -7.23
C ARG A 359 -11.48 -19.69 -6.62
N ASP A 360 -10.84 -18.81 -7.39
CA ASP A 360 -10.59 -17.43 -6.99
C ASP A 360 -11.84 -16.59 -7.31
N ASN A 361 -12.28 -15.83 -6.32
CA ASN A 361 -13.49 -15.00 -6.38
C ASN A 361 -13.16 -13.50 -6.28
N ARG A 362 -11.89 -13.12 -6.45
CA ARG A 362 -11.49 -11.70 -6.52
C ARG A 362 -12.09 -11.02 -7.76
N PRO A 363 -12.53 -9.75 -7.66
CA PRO A 363 -12.98 -8.98 -8.81
C PRO A 363 -11.91 -8.88 -9.90
N CYS A 364 -12.29 -9.17 -11.14
CA CYS A 364 -11.45 -9.04 -12.32
C CYS A 364 -12.23 -8.37 -13.46
N ASN A 365 -11.61 -7.46 -14.20
CA ASN A 365 -12.18 -6.83 -15.39
C ASN A 365 -11.17 -6.77 -16.55
N SER A 366 -11.45 -7.44 -17.67
CA SER A 366 -10.53 -7.53 -18.81
C SER A 366 -10.37 -6.25 -19.64
N ASN A 367 -10.83 -5.09 -19.16
CA ASN A 367 -10.71 -3.79 -19.84
C ASN A 367 -10.30 -2.67 -18.85
N ALA A 368 -9.26 -2.92 -18.07
CA ALA A 368 -8.53 -1.87 -17.32
C ALA A 368 -7.88 -0.84 -18.26
N GLY A 369 -7.40 -1.30 -19.42
CA GLY A 369 -6.91 -0.49 -20.52
C GLY A 369 -5.41 -0.15 -20.45
N PRO A 370 -4.78 0.09 -21.62
CA PRO A 370 -3.36 0.38 -21.72
C PRO A 370 -3.01 1.80 -21.26
N ALA A 371 -1.72 2.07 -21.06
CA ALA A 371 -1.22 3.44 -20.93
C ALA A 371 -1.42 4.22 -22.25
N VAL A 372 -1.64 5.54 -22.15
CA VAL A 372 -1.82 6.43 -23.29
C VAL A 372 -0.84 7.60 -23.23
N PHE A 373 -0.14 7.83 -24.34
CA PHE A 373 0.76 8.95 -24.60
C PHE A 373 0.24 9.75 -25.80
N GLU A 374 0.45 11.07 -25.80
CA GLU A 374 0.04 11.98 -26.88
C GLU A 374 1.28 12.56 -27.55
N PHE A 375 1.45 12.36 -28.86
CA PHE A 375 2.61 12.87 -29.61
C PHE A 375 2.17 13.90 -30.68
N VAL A 376 2.70 15.11 -30.62
CA VAL A 376 2.52 16.13 -31.65
C VAL A 376 3.36 15.74 -32.88
N ARG A 377 2.72 15.62 -34.04
CA ARG A 377 3.38 15.16 -35.26
C ARG A 377 4.54 16.07 -35.68
N GLY A 378 5.65 15.46 -36.08
CA GLY A 378 6.89 16.10 -36.51
C GLY A 378 7.84 16.52 -35.39
N LYS A 379 7.53 16.19 -34.12
CA LYS A 379 8.32 16.56 -32.93
C LYS A 379 9.15 15.40 -32.41
N THR A 380 10.24 15.69 -31.70
CA THR A 380 11.10 14.67 -31.07
C THR A 380 10.82 14.55 -29.57
N TYR A 381 10.54 13.33 -29.12
CA TYR A 381 10.20 12.98 -27.75
C TYR A 381 11.31 12.19 -27.07
N ARG A 382 11.69 12.57 -25.85
CA ARG A 382 12.50 11.72 -24.95
C ARG A 382 11.56 10.79 -24.19
N LEU A 383 11.84 9.49 -24.21
CA LEU A 383 11.23 8.47 -23.36
C LEU A 383 12.32 7.90 -22.44
N ARG A 384 11.98 7.68 -21.18
CA ARG A 384 12.91 7.23 -20.14
C ARG A 384 12.50 5.84 -19.69
N LEU A 385 13.02 4.83 -20.38
CA LEU A 385 12.62 3.43 -20.22
C LEU A 385 13.26 2.86 -18.95
N ILE A 386 12.48 2.16 -18.12
CA ILE A 386 12.92 1.57 -16.85
C ILE A 386 12.30 0.18 -16.73
N ASN A 387 13.11 -0.88 -16.67
CA ASN A 387 12.59 -2.19 -16.24
C ASN A 387 12.63 -2.25 -14.69
N ALA A 388 11.46 -2.13 -14.07
CA ALA A 388 11.27 -2.14 -12.60
C ALA A 388 10.66 -3.47 -12.10
N GLY A 389 10.82 -4.54 -12.89
CA GLY A 389 10.20 -5.84 -12.69
C GLY A 389 10.77 -6.71 -11.55
N ALA A 390 10.41 -7.99 -11.57
CA ALA A 390 10.87 -9.02 -10.65
C ALA A 390 11.75 -10.08 -11.33
N GLU A 391 11.42 -10.50 -12.55
CA GLU A 391 12.09 -11.58 -13.30
C GLU A 391 12.04 -11.40 -14.82
N GLY A 392 11.08 -10.64 -15.35
CA GLY A 392 10.90 -10.40 -16.77
C GLY A 392 11.99 -9.55 -17.44
N LEU A 393 12.78 -10.15 -18.34
CA LEU A 393 13.63 -9.43 -19.30
C LEU A 393 12.78 -8.83 -20.41
N GLN A 394 12.83 -7.51 -20.56
CA GLN A 394 11.90 -6.73 -21.38
C GLN A 394 12.50 -6.35 -22.74
N ARG A 395 11.74 -6.51 -23.81
CA ARG A 395 12.07 -6.08 -25.18
C ARG A 395 11.08 -5.01 -25.62
N PHE A 396 11.51 -3.74 -25.56
CA PHE A 396 10.70 -2.56 -25.84
C PHE A 396 10.80 -2.12 -27.31
N SER A 397 9.68 -1.75 -27.93
CA SER A 397 9.65 -1.20 -29.30
C SER A 397 8.44 -0.28 -29.52
N ILE A 398 8.45 0.47 -30.63
CA ILE A 398 7.31 1.30 -31.07
C ILE A 398 7.07 1.03 -32.55
N ASP A 399 5.85 0.65 -32.91
CA ASP A 399 5.49 0.28 -34.29
C ASP A 399 5.81 1.39 -35.29
N GLY A 400 6.54 1.05 -36.35
CA GLY A 400 6.92 1.97 -37.43
C GLY A 400 8.00 3.00 -37.07
N HIS A 401 8.46 3.06 -35.82
CA HIS A 401 9.40 4.07 -35.35
C HIS A 401 10.73 3.46 -34.86
N LYS A 402 11.84 4.15 -35.16
CA LYS A 402 13.15 3.85 -34.57
C LYS A 402 13.29 4.52 -33.20
N LEU A 403 14.18 3.97 -32.38
CA LEU A 403 14.59 4.48 -31.08
C LEU A 403 16.06 4.90 -31.19
N LEU A 404 16.38 6.17 -30.89
CA LEU A 404 17.76 6.66 -30.79
C LEU A 404 18.18 6.63 -29.31
N VAL A 405 18.96 5.63 -28.90
CA VAL A 405 19.45 5.51 -27.52
C VAL A 405 20.46 6.62 -27.23
N ILE A 406 20.33 7.28 -26.08
CA ILE A 406 21.19 8.41 -25.65
C ILE A 406 21.79 8.24 -24.24
N ALA A 407 21.28 7.31 -23.42
CA ALA A 407 21.89 6.92 -22.15
C ALA A 407 21.55 5.48 -21.77
N ASN A 408 22.50 4.81 -21.11
CA ASN A 408 22.34 3.51 -20.46
C ASN A 408 22.48 3.72 -18.95
N ASP A 409 21.47 3.34 -18.17
CA ASP A 409 21.38 3.66 -16.74
C ASP A 409 21.60 5.17 -16.47
N PHE A 410 22.47 5.56 -15.54
CA PHE A 410 22.86 6.96 -15.31
C PHE A 410 24.00 7.48 -16.24
N VAL A 411 24.37 6.74 -17.30
CA VAL A 411 25.53 7.05 -18.15
C VAL A 411 25.09 7.44 -19.57
N PRO A 412 25.27 8.71 -19.98
CA PRO A 412 25.08 9.12 -21.38
C PRO A 412 26.04 8.39 -22.33
N VAL A 413 25.52 7.86 -23.43
CA VAL A 413 26.26 7.10 -24.45
C VAL A 413 26.23 7.81 -25.81
N GLU A 414 27.27 7.66 -26.61
CA GLU A 414 27.33 8.17 -27.98
C GLU A 414 26.13 7.59 -28.78
N PRO A 415 25.26 8.42 -29.39
CA PRO A 415 23.92 7.95 -29.78
C PRO A 415 23.89 6.89 -30.88
N TYR A 416 23.05 5.86 -30.71
CA TYR A 416 22.84 4.80 -31.70
C TYR A 416 21.36 4.51 -31.95
N GLU A 417 21.00 4.17 -33.19
CA GLU A 417 19.64 3.77 -33.57
C GLU A 417 19.42 2.27 -33.35
N THR A 418 18.24 1.92 -32.83
CA THR A 418 17.71 0.55 -32.81
C THR A 418 16.20 0.56 -33.13
N THR A 419 15.62 -0.61 -33.42
CA THR A 419 14.17 -0.85 -33.48
C THR A 419 13.63 -1.54 -32.21
N VAL A 420 14.50 -2.18 -31.43
CA VAL A 420 14.16 -2.83 -30.15
C VAL A 420 15.22 -2.48 -29.10
N VAL A 421 14.76 -2.08 -27.92
CA VAL A 421 15.57 -1.89 -26.71
C VAL A 421 15.43 -3.14 -25.83
N THR A 422 16.54 -3.65 -25.29
CA THR A 422 16.53 -4.83 -24.39
C THR A 422 16.98 -4.45 -22.99
N LEU A 423 16.10 -4.64 -22.00
CA LEU A 423 16.28 -4.23 -20.61
C LEU A 423 16.17 -5.42 -19.66
N GLY A 424 17.28 -5.77 -19.01
CA GLY A 424 17.29 -6.58 -17.79
C GLY A 424 16.68 -5.82 -16.61
N ILE A 425 16.34 -6.53 -15.53
CA ILE A 425 15.66 -5.97 -14.37
C ILE A 425 16.58 -4.97 -13.67
N GLY A 426 16.07 -3.76 -13.41
CA GLY A 426 16.80 -2.62 -12.90
C GLY A 426 17.48 -1.73 -13.95
N GLN A 427 17.58 -2.16 -15.21
CA GLN A 427 18.19 -1.35 -16.25
C GLN A 427 17.27 -0.22 -16.74
N ARG A 428 17.91 0.90 -17.10
CA ARG A 428 17.28 2.03 -17.79
C ARG A 428 17.93 2.28 -19.13
N GLN A 429 17.14 2.80 -20.07
CA GLN A 429 17.64 3.43 -21.29
C GLN A 429 16.82 4.68 -21.62
N ASP A 430 17.49 5.79 -21.89
CA ASP A 430 16.85 6.97 -22.44
C ASP A 430 16.91 6.90 -23.96
N VAL A 431 15.74 7.04 -24.61
CA VAL A 431 15.61 7.03 -26.06
C VAL A 431 14.94 8.29 -26.58
N LEU A 432 15.39 8.78 -27.74
CA LEU A 432 14.67 9.78 -28.51
C LEU A 432 13.85 9.10 -29.62
N VAL A 433 12.60 9.53 -29.77
CA VAL A 433 11.65 9.02 -30.77
C VAL A 433 11.08 10.22 -31.52
N LYS A 434 11.17 10.18 -32.84
CA LYS A 434 10.65 11.25 -33.71
C LYS A 434 9.25 10.88 -34.20
N ALA A 435 8.30 11.81 -34.04
CA ALA A 435 6.90 11.58 -34.34
C ALA A 435 6.54 11.86 -35.82
N ASP A 436 7.27 11.27 -36.78
CA ASP A 436 7.13 11.59 -38.22
C ASP A 436 6.21 10.68 -39.04
N GLY A 437 5.68 9.60 -38.44
CA GLY A 437 4.58 8.80 -39.02
C GLY A 437 3.31 9.61 -39.35
N PRO A 438 2.36 9.06 -40.13
CA PRO A 438 1.00 9.58 -40.33
C PRO A 438 0.25 10.06 -39.06
N LEU A 439 -0.83 10.84 -39.24
CA LEU A 439 -1.74 11.22 -38.15
C LEU A 439 -2.68 10.05 -37.79
N ASP A 440 -2.15 9.10 -37.01
CA ASP A 440 -2.89 7.95 -36.49
C ASP A 440 -2.41 7.53 -35.09
N ALA A 441 -2.90 6.41 -34.56
CA ALA A 441 -2.40 5.84 -33.32
C ALA A 441 -1.43 4.67 -33.57
N TYR A 442 -0.40 4.55 -32.73
CA TYR A 442 0.66 3.54 -32.80
C TYR A 442 0.76 2.74 -31.50
N TRP A 443 1.05 1.44 -31.60
CA TRP A 443 1.44 0.65 -30.44
C TRP A 443 2.88 0.95 -30.02
N MET A 444 3.03 1.42 -28.78
CA MET A 444 4.22 1.20 -27.96
C MET A 444 4.08 -0.19 -27.33
N ARG A 445 5.15 -0.98 -27.35
CA ARG A 445 5.15 -2.37 -26.89
C ARG A 445 6.30 -2.63 -25.94
N SER A 446 6.09 -3.50 -24.98
CA SER A 446 7.16 -4.31 -24.40
C SER A 446 6.74 -5.76 -24.38
N ASN A 447 7.61 -6.68 -24.78
CA ASN A 447 7.40 -8.09 -24.55
C ASN A 447 8.45 -8.65 -23.58
N ILE A 448 8.02 -9.50 -22.65
CA ILE A 448 8.92 -10.36 -21.89
C ILE A 448 9.53 -11.38 -22.87
N SER A 449 10.82 -11.71 -22.67
CA SER A 449 11.49 -12.76 -23.43
C SER A 449 11.22 -14.15 -22.84
N GLU A 450 10.33 -14.92 -23.46
CA GLU A 450 9.97 -16.30 -23.07
C GLU A 450 11.15 -17.30 -23.15
N LEU A 451 12.29 -16.88 -23.72
CA LEU A 451 13.55 -17.65 -23.78
C LEU A 451 14.52 -17.31 -22.61
N CYS A 452 14.12 -16.37 -21.75
CA CYS A 452 14.90 -15.82 -20.64
C CYS A 452 14.13 -15.73 -19.31
N SER A 453 12.79 -15.68 -19.36
CA SER A 453 11.89 -15.31 -18.26
C SER A 453 10.56 -16.07 -18.33
N LEU A 454 9.87 -16.22 -17.19
CA LEU A 454 8.62 -16.99 -17.07
C LEU A 454 7.37 -16.10 -16.99
N THR A 455 6.44 -16.27 -17.94
CA THR A 455 5.25 -15.41 -18.07
C THR A 455 4.08 -16.12 -18.75
N ALA A 456 2.85 -15.75 -18.37
CA ALA A 456 1.60 -16.22 -18.96
C ALA A 456 1.03 -15.23 -20.01
N GLN A 457 1.24 -13.93 -19.81
CA GLN A 457 0.90 -12.89 -20.79
C GLN A 457 2.11 -11.96 -21.00
N PRO A 458 3.02 -12.29 -21.95
CA PRO A 458 4.30 -11.57 -22.12
C PRO A 458 4.16 -10.11 -22.59
N GLN A 459 3.02 -9.72 -23.16
CA GLN A 459 2.85 -8.47 -23.91
C GLN A 459 2.29 -7.35 -23.03
N ALA A 460 3.05 -6.27 -22.85
CA ALA A 460 2.56 -4.98 -22.39
C ALA A 460 2.35 -4.04 -23.59
N LEU A 461 1.21 -3.35 -23.65
CA LEU A 461 0.88 -2.40 -24.71
C LEU A 461 0.55 -1.02 -24.15
N ALA A 462 0.99 0.02 -24.86
CA ALA A 462 0.61 1.41 -24.66
C ALA A 462 0.26 2.06 -26.00
N ILE A 463 -0.65 3.03 -25.99
CA ILE A 463 -1.09 3.75 -27.19
C ILE A 463 -0.32 5.06 -27.29
N ILE A 464 0.33 5.32 -28.41
CA ILE A 464 0.81 6.66 -28.79
C ILE A 464 -0.19 7.24 -29.79
N ASN A 465 -0.96 8.25 -29.38
CA ASN A 465 -1.98 8.90 -30.20
C ASN A 465 -1.40 10.16 -30.84
N TYR A 466 -1.36 10.24 -32.17
CA TYR A 466 -0.79 11.42 -32.85
C TYR A 466 -1.80 12.55 -32.98
N VAL A 467 -1.32 13.77 -32.75
CA VAL A 467 -2.09 15.02 -32.82
C VAL A 467 -1.37 16.06 -33.67
N ASP A 468 -2.12 17.02 -34.20
CA ASP A 468 -1.54 18.15 -34.93
C ASP A 468 -1.30 19.34 -33.98
N ARG A 469 -0.30 20.17 -34.28
CA ARG A 469 -0.02 21.44 -33.59
C ARG A 469 -1.24 22.37 -33.52
N HIS A 470 -2.12 22.27 -34.53
CA HIS A 470 -3.34 23.05 -34.64
C HIS A 470 -4.45 22.57 -33.70
N THR A 471 -4.44 21.29 -33.30
CA THR A 471 -5.42 20.72 -32.36
C THR A 471 -5.05 20.89 -30.89
N THR A 472 -3.77 21.08 -30.56
CA THR A 472 -3.31 21.24 -29.16
C THR A 472 -2.80 22.63 -28.82
N GLY A 473 -2.40 23.44 -29.81
CA GLY A 473 -1.78 24.76 -29.61
C GLY A 473 -0.33 24.73 -29.09
N VAL A 474 0.15 23.58 -28.61
CA VAL A 474 1.46 23.42 -27.96
C VAL A 474 2.60 23.60 -28.97
N ARG A 475 3.51 24.55 -28.70
CA ARG A 475 4.65 24.86 -29.59
C ARG A 475 5.94 24.11 -29.22
N SER A 476 6.28 24.04 -27.93
CA SER A 476 7.36 23.23 -27.33
C SER A 476 7.30 23.35 -25.80
N ALA A 477 7.72 22.32 -25.06
CA ALA A 477 7.87 22.41 -23.60
C ALA A 477 9.00 23.34 -23.12
N ARG A 478 9.81 23.91 -24.03
CA ARG A 478 10.85 24.90 -23.68
C ARG A 478 10.30 26.27 -23.26
N ASN A 479 9.05 26.59 -23.61
CA ASN A 479 8.33 27.75 -23.06
C ASN A 479 7.27 27.22 -22.09
N LEU A 480 7.46 27.47 -20.80
CA LEU A 480 6.66 26.87 -19.72
C LEU A 480 5.34 27.63 -19.47
N ASP A 481 4.49 27.72 -20.48
CA ASP A 481 3.08 28.08 -20.28
C ASP A 481 2.40 26.91 -19.55
N SER A 482 2.07 27.10 -18.26
CA SER A 482 1.57 26.05 -17.34
C SER A 482 0.33 25.30 -17.83
N ASP A 483 -0.42 25.93 -18.73
CA ASP A 483 -1.73 25.48 -19.18
C ASP A 483 -1.64 24.51 -20.38
N LEU A 484 -0.44 24.33 -20.95
CA LEU A 484 -0.17 23.45 -22.11
C LEU A 484 0.13 21.99 -21.73
N SER A 485 -0.59 21.45 -20.74
CA SER A 485 -0.49 20.03 -20.37
C SER A 485 -1.26 19.15 -21.36
N PRO A 486 -0.75 17.95 -21.73
CA PRO A 486 -1.60 16.84 -22.16
C PRO A 486 -2.73 16.64 -21.15
N GLY A 487 -3.97 16.48 -21.63
CA GLY A 487 -5.15 16.38 -20.76
C GLY A 487 -6.44 17.03 -21.29
N ILE A 488 -6.37 17.82 -22.37
CA ILE A 488 -7.56 18.35 -23.05
C ILE A 488 -8.32 17.25 -23.81
N ILE A 489 -7.66 16.13 -24.14
CA ILE A 489 -8.23 15.03 -24.93
C ILE A 489 -8.94 14.01 -24.04
N SER A 490 -10.26 13.89 -24.24
CA SER A 490 -11.05 12.77 -23.72
C SER A 490 -10.61 11.44 -24.36
N LEU A 491 -10.46 10.39 -23.53
CA LEU A 491 -10.12 9.03 -23.99
C LEU A 491 -11.01 8.53 -25.14
N ALA A 492 -12.27 8.97 -25.21
CA ALA A 492 -13.19 8.63 -26.29
C ALA A 492 -12.73 9.06 -27.70
N ASN A 493 -11.76 9.98 -27.81
CA ASN A 493 -11.15 10.41 -29.08
C ASN A 493 -9.88 9.63 -29.44
N VAL A 494 -9.34 8.82 -28.52
CA VAL A 494 -8.13 8.01 -28.75
C VAL A 494 -8.48 6.84 -29.67
N ARG A 495 -7.73 6.70 -30.77
CA ARG A 495 -7.88 5.56 -31.69
C ARG A 495 -7.18 4.33 -31.12
N ILE A 496 -7.73 3.15 -31.39
CA ILE A 496 -7.03 1.88 -31.18
C ILE A 496 -6.02 1.73 -32.33
N PRO A 497 -4.70 1.59 -32.07
CA PRO A 497 -3.72 1.45 -33.14
C PRO A 497 -3.95 0.24 -34.04
N ALA A 498 -3.94 0.46 -35.35
CA ALA A 498 -3.89 -0.57 -36.39
C ALA A 498 -2.45 -0.80 -36.90
N SER A 499 -1.45 -0.33 -36.14
CA SER A 499 -0.04 -0.37 -36.51
C SER A 499 0.54 -1.80 -36.51
N ILE A 500 1.55 -2.02 -37.35
CA ILE A 500 2.20 -3.31 -37.54
C ILE A 500 3.49 -3.35 -36.70
N PRO A 501 3.73 -4.42 -35.91
CA PRO A 501 4.95 -4.57 -35.13
C PRO A 501 6.20 -4.71 -36.01
N TRP A 502 7.34 -4.24 -35.49
CA TRP A 502 8.64 -4.54 -36.07
C TRP A 502 8.92 -6.05 -36.04
N ASN A 503 9.25 -6.64 -37.19
CA ASN A 503 9.68 -8.03 -37.27
C ASN A 503 11.13 -8.19 -36.79
N VAL A 504 11.33 -8.21 -35.47
CA VAL A 504 12.63 -8.43 -34.82
C VAL A 504 12.51 -9.60 -33.84
N PRO A 505 12.73 -10.84 -34.31
CA PRO A 505 12.69 -12.05 -33.47
C PRO A 505 13.55 -11.93 -32.22
N ASP A 506 13.21 -12.71 -31.20
CA ASP A 506 14.02 -12.80 -29.99
C ASP A 506 15.29 -13.63 -30.26
N PRO A 507 16.51 -13.10 -29.98
CA PRO A 507 17.75 -13.85 -30.19
C PRO A 507 17.99 -14.94 -29.14
N GLY A 508 17.22 -14.97 -28.03
CA GLY A 508 17.34 -16.00 -26.98
C GLY A 508 18.63 -15.97 -26.16
N THR A 509 19.49 -14.96 -26.37
CA THR A 509 20.78 -14.78 -25.67
C THR A 509 20.64 -14.22 -24.27
N CYS A 510 19.55 -13.47 -24.00
CA CYS A 510 19.36 -12.70 -22.77
C CYS A 510 20.46 -11.64 -22.53
N ALA A 511 21.12 -11.19 -23.60
CA ALA A 511 22.20 -10.21 -23.56
C ALA A 511 21.70 -8.76 -23.68
N ASN A 512 22.57 -7.80 -23.35
CA ASN A 512 22.35 -6.38 -23.67
C ASN A 512 22.76 -6.05 -25.12
N ASP A 513 22.54 -4.79 -25.52
CA ASP A 513 23.09 -4.25 -26.77
C ASP A 513 24.61 -4.51 -26.88
N PRO A 514 25.14 -4.84 -28.07
CA PRO A 514 26.53 -5.24 -28.22
C PRO A 514 27.49 -4.19 -27.65
N LEU A 515 28.41 -4.61 -26.76
CA LEU A 515 29.35 -3.70 -26.09
C LEU A 515 30.01 -2.73 -27.06
N ALA A 516 30.33 -3.16 -28.28
CA ALA A 516 30.95 -2.37 -29.35
C ALA A 516 30.27 -1.01 -29.66
N ILE A 517 28.95 -0.89 -29.54
CA ILE A 517 28.20 0.36 -29.83
C ILE A 517 27.88 1.20 -28.59
N THR A 518 27.86 0.61 -27.40
CA THR A 518 27.54 1.29 -26.13
C THR A 518 28.75 2.05 -25.55
N ALA A 519 29.18 3.13 -26.22
CA ALA A 519 30.33 3.93 -25.81
C ALA A 519 29.91 5.15 -24.96
N PRO A 520 30.33 5.30 -23.70
CA PRO A 520 29.98 6.47 -22.88
C PRO A 520 30.56 7.79 -23.42
N VAL A 521 29.77 8.87 -23.38
CA VAL A 521 30.17 10.22 -23.87
C VAL A 521 31.31 10.80 -23.03
N MET A 522 31.18 10.70 -21.70
CA MET A 522 32.26 11.00 -20.77
C MET A 522 33.24 9.82 -20.79
N ARG A 523 34.51 10.09 -21.13
CA ARG A 523 35.50 9.03 -21.43
C ARG A 523 36.34 8.68 -20.21
N LEU A 524 36.34 7.40 -19.82
CA LEU A 524 37.09 6.89 -18.68
C LEU A 524 37.73 5.54 -19.02
N PRO A 525 39.06 5.43 -19.16
CA PRO A 525 39.72 4.20 -19.59
C PRO A 525 39.72 3.10 -18.51
N ALA A 526 39.82 1.85 -18.95
CA ALA A 526 40.08 0.70 -18.08
C ALA A 526 41.56 0.71 -17.65
N VAL A 527 41.83 1.00 -16.38
CA VAL A 527 43.18 0.93 -15.81
C VAL A 527 43.54 -0.49 -15.35
N LYS A 528 44.80 -0.74 -15.03
CA LYS A 528 45.22 -2.01 -14.40
C LYS A 528 44.58 -2.12 -13.00
N PRO A 529 43.95 -3.26 -12.64
CA PRO A 529 43.43 -3.49 -11.30
C PRO A 529 44.55 -3.77 -10.30
N ASP A 530 44.34 -3.37 -9.04
CA ASP A 530 45.18 -3.77 -7.92
C ASP A 530 44.76 -5.14 -7.38
N LEU A 531 43.45 -5.45 -7.48
CA LEU A 531 42.83 -6.66 -6.96
C LEU A 531 41.90 -7.27 -8.00
N ILE A 532 42.02 -8.58 -8.22
CA ILE A 532 41.18 -9.35 -9.14
C ILE A 532 40.45 -10.43 -8.35
N TRP A 533 39.14 -10.46 -8.46
CA TRP A 533 38.29 -11.52 -7.92
C TRP A 533 37.65 -12.32 -9.06
N VAL A 534 37.57 -13.64 -8.88
CA VAL A 534 36.86 -14.55 -9.78
C VAL A 534 35.82 -15.28 -8.94
N PHE A 535 34.55 -15.02 -9.22
CA PHE A 535 33.44 -15.66 -8.55
C PHE A 535 32.70 -16.60 -9.51
N ASN A 536 32.23 -17.71 -8.98
CA ASN A 536 31.30 -18.59 -9.69
C ASN A 536 29.89 -18.35 -9.15
N VAL A 537 28.92 -18.49 -10.04
CA VAL A 537 27.49 -18.54 -9.74
C VAL A 537 27.02 -19.97 -9.96
N ASP A 538 26.49 -20.59 -8.90
CA ASP A 538 25.97 -21.96 -8.88
C ASP A 538 24.76 -22.08 -7.96
N THR A 539 23.99 -23.16 -8.13
CA THR A 539 22.86 -23.51 -7.26
C THR A 539 23.14 -24.80 -6.50
N PHE A 540 22.60 -24.91 -5.29
CA PHE A 540 22.68 -26.13 -4.48
C PHE A 540 21.37 -26.36 -3.72
N VAL A 541 21.11 -27.60 -3.32
CA VAL A 541 20.02 -27.93 -2.40
C VAL A 541 20.56 -27.94 -0.97
N ASN A 542 19.89 -27.23 -0.05
CA ASN A 542 20.28 -27.17 1.35
C ASN A 542 19.76 -28.38 2.17
N GLY A 543 20.12 -28.46 3.45
CA GLY A 543 19.69 -29.55 4.34
C GLY A 543 18.18 -29.63 4.60
N SER A 544 17.40 -28.64 4.17
CA SER A 544 15.92 -28.61 4.24
C SER A 544 15.26 -28.97 2.90
N GLY A 545 16.02 -29.30 1.86
CA GLY A 545 15.49 -29.62 0.52
C GLY A 545 15.21 -28.40 -0.37
N VAL A 546 15.63 -27.21 0.03
CA VAL A 546 15.40 -25.95 -0.69
C VAL A 546 16.57 -25.65 -1.63
N THR A 547 16.29 -25.32 -2.89
CA THR A 547 17.29 -24.87 -3.86
C THR A 547 17.66 -23.41 -3.59
N LEU A 548 18.95 -23.15 -3.38
CA LEU A 548 19.50 -21.83 -3.09
C LEU A 548 20.63 -21.47 -4.06
N TRP A 549 20.82 -20.17 -4.30
CA TRP A 549 21.90 -19.64 -5.12
C TRP A 549 23.16 -19.39 -4.28
N ARG A 550 24.31 -19.44 -4.94
CA ARG A 550 25.61 -19.03 -4.40
C ARG A 550 26.29 -18.03 -5.31
N LEU A 551 26.94 -17.05 -4.71
CA LEU A 551 27.85 -16.12 -5.39
C LEU A 551 29.21 -16.19 -4.69
N GLY A 552 30.21 -16.73 -5.40
CA GLY A 552 31.53 -16.98 -4.81
C GLY A 552 31.52 -18.11 -3.76
N GLY A 553 30.66 -19.11 -3.94
CA GLY A 553 30.54 -20.29 -3.08
C GLY A 553 29.64 -20.14 -1.84
N ILE A 554 29.15 -18.93 -1.55
CA ILE A 554 28.31 -18.63 -0.38
C ILE A 554 26.92 -18.18 -0.85
N SER A 555 25.88 -18.67 -0.17
CA SER A 555 24.51 -18.15 -0.29
C SER A 555 24.34 -17.09 0.78
N GLU A 556 24.17 -15.83 0.40
CA GLU A 556 24.19 -14.74 1.37
C GLU A 556 22.95 -14.74 2.25
N ARG A 557 23.15 -14.46 3.53
CA ARG A 557 22.11 -14.40 4.56
C ARG A 557 22.43 -13.28 5.55
N THR A 558 21.75 -12.14 5.43
CA THR A 558 22.10 -10.88 6.10
C THR A 558 21.31 -10.63 7.40
N ASN A 559 21.97 -10.14 8.45
CA ASN A 559 21.30 -9.87 9.74
C ASN A 559 20.76 -8.42 9.84
N PHE A 560 19.45 -8.23 9.68
CA PHE A 560 18.79 -6.91 9.78
C PHE A 560 18.97 -6.20 11.13
N ASN A 561 19.40 -6.88 12.19
CA ASN A 561 19.71 -6.27 13.49
C ASN A 561 21.18 -5.79 13.62
N ALA A 562 22.05 -6.07 12.65
CA ALA A 562 23.49 -5.78 12.74
C ALA A 562 24.10 -5.29 11.41
N PRO A 563 23.79 -4.06 10.96
CA PRO A 563 24.27 -3.53 9.68
C PRO A 563 25.79 -3.53 9.57
N THR A 564 26.32 -4.17 8.52
CA THR A 564 27.77 -4.34 8.31
C THR A 564 28.51 -3.02 8.10
N LEU A 565 27.85 -1.97 7.59
CA LEU A 565 28.37 -0.61 7.52
C LEU A 565 28.65 -0.03 8.93
N LEU A 566 27.70 -0.17 9.86
CA LEU A 566 27.84 0.33 11.24
C LEU A 566 28.94 -0.42 11.99
N LEU A 567 29.00 -1.74 11.83
CA LEU A 567 30.08 -2.57 12.38
C LEU A 567 31.45 -2.13 11.83
N SER A 568 31.55 -1.93 10.50
CA SER A 568 32.79 -1.50 9.83
C SER A 568 33.23 -0.10 10.25
N ASN A 569 32.30 0.84 10.43
CA ASN A 569 32.58 2.20 10.92
C ASN A 569 33.10 2.18 12.37
N LEU A 570 32.55 1.32 13.24
CA LEU A 570 33.10 1.03 14.57
C LEU A 570 34.40 0.20 14.53
N GLY A 571 34.85 -0.20 13.34
CA GLY A 571 36.06 -0.98 13.12
C GLY A 571 35.98 -2.45 13.50
N ASN A 572 34.77 -2.96 13.74
CA ASN A 572 34.49 -4.38 13.95
C ASN A 572 34.26 -5.07 12.60
N TYR A 573 35.13 -6.03 12.28
CA TYR A 573 35.07 -6.83 11.04
C TYR A 573 34.76 -8.32 11.29
N SER A 574 34.27 -8.67 12.49
CA SER A 574 33.85 -10.03 12.85
C SER A 574 32.46 -10.36 12.26
N PHE A 575 32.39 -10.40 10.94
CA PHE A 575 31.20 -10.80 10.19
C PHE A 575 31.05 -12.32 10.21
N ASP A 576 29.80 -12.81 10.21
CA ASP A 576 29.54 -14.22 9.92
C ASP A 576 29.90 -14.51 8.45
N PRO A 577 30.60 -15.61 8.12
CA PRO A 577 30.87 -15.99 6.74
C PRO A 577 29.63 -16.01 5.83
N ILE A 578 28.45 -16.31 6.36
CA ILE A 578 27.19 -16.36 5.60
C ILE A 578 26.70 -14.96 5.15
N TRP A 579 27.22 -13.87 5.72
CA TRP A 579 26.95 -12.48 5.27
C TRP A 579 27.71 -12.13 3.98
N ASN A 580 28.50 -13.08 3.44
CA ASN A 580 29.22 -13.00 2.17
C ASN A 580 29.99 -11.69 1.93
N VAL A 581 30.62 -11.15 2.98
CA VAL A 581 31.40 -9.91 2.88
C VAL A 581 32.73 -10.16 2.16
N ARG A 582 33.14 -9.25 1.26
CA ARG A 582 34.44 -9.20 0.59
C ARG A 582 35.02 -7.80 0.72
N ALA A 583 36.19 -7.69 1.36
CA ALA A 583 36.84 -6.41 1.58
C ALA A 583 37.84 -6.10 0.46
N ALA A 584 37.75 -4.90 -0.12
CA ALA A 584 38.63 -4.40 -1.18
C ALA A 584 40.01 -3.98 -0.63
N VAL A 585 40.74 -4.93 -0.04
CA VAL A 585 42.02 -4.73 0.64
C VAL A 585 42.99 -5.86 0.33
N ASP A 586 44.29 -5.60 0.46
CA ASP A 586 45.32 -6.63 0.37
C ASP A 586 45.39 -7.45 1.67
N LEU A 587 44.97 -8.72 1.59
CA LEU A 587 44.91 -9.65 2.72
C LEU A 587 46.24 -10.34 3.05
N THR A 588 47.32 -10.11 2.29
CA THR A 588 48.63 -10.78 2.50
C THR A 588 49.21 -10.61 3.91
N HIS A 589 48.77 -9.61 4.67
CA HIS A 589 49.22 -9.33 6.05
C HIS A 589 48.08 -9.36 7.09
N PHE A 590 46.91 -9.94 6.77
CA PHE A 590 45.72 -9.99 7.63
C PHE A 590 45.99 -10.46 9.08
N HIS A 591 46.76 -11.55 9.26
CA HIS A 591 47.12 -12.04 10.60
C HIS A 591 48.03 -11.07 11.38
N ARG A 592 48.93 -10.35 10.71
CA ARG A 592 49.80 -9.33 11.33
C ARG A 592 48.98 -8.11 11.77
N ALA A 593 47.96 -7.76 11.00
CA ALA A 593 46.98 -6.72 11.34
C ALA A 593 45.97 -7.15 12.43
N ARG A 594 46.07 -8.37 12.97
CA ARG A 594 45.12 -8.94 13.98
C ARG A 594 43.65 -8.89 13.53
N GLY A 595 43.40 -8.96 12.22
CA GLY A 595 42.06 -8.85 11.64
C GLY A 595 41.61 -7.42 11.27
N ASP A 596 42.41 -6.39 11.52
CA ASP A 596 42.07 -5.01 11.17
C ASP A 596 42.19 -4.73 9.66
N LEU A 597 41.07 -4.73 8.96
CA LEU A 597 40.97 -4.42 7.52
C LEU A 597 41.32 -2.96 7.17
N GLY A 598 41.23 -2.03 8.13
CA GLY A 598 41.61 -0.63 7.94
C GLY A 598 43.13 -0.41 8.02
N ALA A 599 43.85 -1.28 8.74
CA ALA A 599 45.31 -1.25 8.81
C ALA A 599 45.98 -1.75 7.52
N LEU A 600 45.32 -2.66 6.78
CA LEU A 600 45.84 -3.25 5.54
C LEU A 600 45.93 -2.25 4.37
N PRO A 601 46.72 -2.52 3.31
CA PRO A 601 46.67 -1.75 2.06
C PRO A 601 45.26 -1.81 1.45
N GLN A 602 44.71 -0.66 1.08
CA GLN A 602 43.38 -0.55 0.46
C GLN A 602 43.53 -0.61 -1.07
N ALA A 603 42.71 -1.41 -1.76
CA ALA A 603 42.74 -1.48 -3.22
C ALA A 603 42.09 -0.23 -3.84
N ARG A 604 42.63 0.28 -4.96
CA ARG A 604 42.02 1.36 -5.73
C ARG A 604 41.10 0.78 -6.79
N ASN A 605 41.62 -0.10 -7.63
CA ASN A 605 40.88 -0.67 -8.75
C ASN A 605 40.61 -2.16 -8.49
N VAL A 606 39.33 -2.52 -8.36
CA VAL A 606 38.88 -3.89 -8.18
C VAL A 606 38.25 -4.39 -9.48
N ARG A 607 38.76 -5.50 -10.00
CA ARG A 607 38.20 -6.22 -11.14
C ARG A 607 37.49 -7.48 -10.66
N ILE A 608 36.26 -7.69 -11.11
CA ILE A 608 35.46 -8.88 -10.80
C ILE A 608 35.17 -9.61 -12.11
N VAL A 609 35.39 -10.92 -12.11
CA VAL A 609 34.96 -11.84 -13.17
C VAL A 609 33.91 -12.76 -12.56
N VAL A 610 32.67 -12.66 -13.02
CA VAL A 610 31.57 -13.52 -12.57
C VAL A 610 31.33 -14.58 -13.65
N ASN A 611 31.59 -15.85 -13.33
CA ASN A 611 31.34 -16.99 -14.21
C ASN A 611 30.00 -17.63 -13.85
N ASN A 612 29.06 -17.63 -14.77
CA ASN A 612 27.75 -18.24 -14.64
C ASN A 612 27.78 -19.72 -15.02
N ARG A 613 27.63 -20.61 -14.04
CA ARG A 613 27.54 -22.06 -14.27
C ARG A 613 26.09 -22.55 -14.34
N SER A 614 25.12 -21.63 -14.34
CA SER A 614 23.69 -21.94 -14.43
C SER A 614 23.15 -21.70 -15.85
N PRO A 615 22.08 -22.43 -16.24
CA PRO A 615 21.41 -22.26 -17.54
C PRO A 615 20.51 -21.01 -17.61
N VAL A 616 20.50 -20.18 -16.56
CA VAL A 616 19.66 -18.97 -16.43
C VAL A 616 20.55 -17.73 -16.54
N ALA A 617 20.05 -16.64 -17.13
CA ALA A 617 20.76 -15.36 -17.22
C ALA A 617 20.38 -14.44 -16.05
N HIS A 618 21.27 -13.52 -15.66
CA HIS A 618 21.12 -12.73 -14.43
C HIS A 618 21.45 -11.24 -14.65
N PRO A 619 20.53 -10.30 -14.36
CA PRO A 619 20.87 -8.88 -14.28
C PRO A 619 21.70 -8.64 -13.01
N MET A 620 23.00 -8.40 -13.17
CA MET A 620 23.91 -8.15 -12.05
C MET A 620 23.97 -6.65 -11.73
N HIS A 621 23.55 -6.29 -10.51
CA HIS A 621 23.57 -4.90 -10.00
C HIS A 621 24.71 -4.69 -9.01
N LEU A 622 25.36 -3.51 -9.07
CA LEU A 622 26.32 -3.03 -8.08
C LEU A 622 25.85 -1.69 -7.48
N HIS A 623 25.65 -1.66 -6.17
CA HIS A 623 25.37 -0.43 -5.42
C HIS A 623 26.61 0.48 -5.37
N GLY A 624 26.43 1.80 -5.28
CA GLY A 624 27.49 2.76 -5.04
C GLY A 624 28.45 3.04 -6.20
N PHE A 625 28.34 2.32 -7.32
CA PHE A 625 29.25 2.44 -8.48
C PHE A 625 28.53 2.20 -9.81
N ASN A 626 28.96 2.87 -10.88
CA ASN A 626 28.79 2.29 -12.22
C ASN A 626 30.00 1.40 -12.51
N MET A 627 29.74 0.18 -12.97
CA MET A 627 30.76 -0.79 -13.36
C MET A 627 31.30 -0.45 -14.75
N GLN A 628 32.62 -0.42 -14.92
CA GLN A 628 33.25 -0.54 -16.24
C GLN A 628 33.06 -1.98 -16.73
N ILE A 629 32.28 -2.16 -17.79
CA ILE A 629 32.04 -3.46 -18.41
C ILE A 629 33.16 -3.72 -19.42
N LEU A 630 34.07 -4.61 -19.06
CA LEU A 630 35.30 -4.86 -19.81
C LEU A 630 35.06 -5.85 -20.94
N ASN A 631 34.36 -6.95 -20.65
CA ASN A 631 33.89 -7.91 -21.66
C ASN A 631 32.76 -8.79 -21.08
N GLU A 632 32.02 -9.45 -21.96
CA GLU A 632 30.93 -10.38 -21.63
C GLU A 632 30.85 -11.47 -22.70
N GLY A 633 30.19 -12.59 -22.38
CA GLY A 633 29.91 -13.61 -23.39
C GLY A 633 29.60 -14.99 -22.80
N VAL A 634 29.62 -16.02 -23.65
CA VAL A 634 29.40 -17.42 -23.28
C VAL A 634 30.74 -18.12 -23.00
N GLY A 635 30.77 -19.08 -22.06
CA GLY A 635 31.97 -19.80 -21.66
C GLY A 635 32.80 -19.04 -20.60
N SER A 636 34.11 -18.95 -20.82
CA SER A 636 35.08 -18.34 -19.89
C SER A 636 35.76 -17.14 -20.52
N TRP A 637 36.06 -16.11 -19.72
CA TRP A 637 36.80 -14.94 -20.18
C TRP A 637 38.26 -15.27 -20.54
N ASP A 638 38.74 -14.71 -21.65
CA ASP A 638 40.12 -14.83 -22.15
C ASP A 638 41.06 -13.71 -21.66
N GLY A 639 40.51 -12.70 -20.98
CA GLY A 639 41.24 -11.50 -20.52
C GLY A 639 41.18 -10.30 -21.48
N SER A 640 40.53 -10.44 -22.65
CA SER A 640 40.36 -9.35 -23.62
C SER A 640 39.40 -8.27 -23.11
N ILE A 641 39.58 -7.03 -23.56
CA ILE A 641 38.75 -5.87 -23.14
C ILE A 641 38.21 -5.16 -24.38
N VAL A 642 36.90 -4.94 -24.43
CA VAL A 642 36.22 -4.13 -25.45
C VAL A 642 36.40 -2.64 -25.13
N ARG A 643 36.92 -1.86 -26.09
CA ARG A 643 37.32 -0.44 -25.92
C ARG A 643 38.09 -0.18 -24.60
N PRO A 644 39.32 -0.68 -24.39
CA PRO A 644 40.05 -0.45 -23.15
C PRO A 644 40.27 1.05 -22.82
N GLN A 645 40.20 1.95 -23.80
CA GLN A 645 40.27 3.41 -23.60
C GLN A 645 38.95 4.05 -23.13
N ASN A 646 37.81 3.38 -23.30
CA ASN A 646 36.49 3.82 -22.85
C ASN A 646 35.48 2.65 -22.88
N PRO A 647 35.56 1.68 -21.95
CA PRO A 647 34.58 0.60 -21.84
C PRO A 647 33.17 1.16 -21.61
N GLU A 648 32.16 0.34 -21.86
CA GLU A 648 30.79 0.64 -21.40
C GLU A 648 30.78 0.84 -19.87
N ARG A 649 29.92 1.72 -19.37
CA ARG A 649 29.74 1.93 -17.93
C ARG A 649 28.27 2.04 -17.58
N ARG A 650 27.82 1.22 -16.63
CA ARG A 650 26.44 1.27 -16.10
C ARG A 650 26.33 0.55 -14.75
N ASP A 651 25.21 0.63 -14.05
CA ASP A 651 25.05 0.04 -12.70
C ASP A 651 24.29 -1.30 -12.68
N VAL A 652 23.66 -1.72 -13.78
CA VAL A 652 23.18 -3.11 -13.97
C VAL A 652 23.63 -3.67 -15.32
N TYR A 653 24.16 -4.90 -15.37
CA TYR A 653 24.53 -5.58 -16.63
C TYR A 653 24.08 -7.04 -16.68
N MET A 654 23.64 -7.52 -17.86
CA MET A 654 23.24 -8.92 -18.05
C MET A 654 24.42 -9.90 -18.09
N LEU A 655 24.46 -10.83 -17.13
CA LEU A 655 25.33 -12.00 -17.12
C LEU A 655 24.61 -13.15 -17.87
N GLN A 656 25.07 -13.48 -19.08
CA GLN A 656 24.47 -14.53 -19.91
C GLN A 656 24.50 -15.92 -19.24
N LYS A 657 23.54 -16.78 -19.61
CA LYS A 657 23.48 -18.20 -19.23
C LYS A 657 24.71 -18.97 -19.72
N ASN A 658 25.29 -19.82 -18.88
CA ASN A 658 26.55 -20.54 -19.15
C ASN A 658 27.71 -19.61 -19.62
N GLY A 659 27.70 -18.35 -19.18
CA GLY A 659 28.60 -17.30 -19.65
C GLY A 659 29.39 -16.58 -18.56
N TYR A 660 29.92 -15.41 -18.87
CA TYR A 660 30.71 -14.60 -17.95
C TYR A 660 30.43 -13.10 -18.08
N LEU A 661 30.74 -12.37 -17.02
CA LEU A 661 30.79 -10.91 -16.97
C LEU A 661 32.13 -10.48 -16.38
N ALA A 662 32.94 -9.75 -17.15
CA ALA A 662 34.20 -9.16 -16.71
C ALA A 662 34.01 -7.66 -16.50
N MET A 663 34.12 -7.20 -15.26
CA MET A 663 33.76 -5.85 -14.82
C MET A 663 34.81 -5.24 -13.88
N GLN A 664 34.87 -3.92 -13.77
CA GLN A 664 35.83 -3.21 -12.90
C GLN A 664 35.24 -1.92 -12.32
N PHE A 665 35.67 -1.52 -11.13
CA PHE A 665 35.29 -0.25 -10.49
C PHE A 665 36.42 0.32 -9.61
N ASP A 666 36.34 1.62 -9.33
CA ASP A 666 37.25 2.34 -8.42
C ASP A 666 36.70 2.28 -6.98
N ALA A 667 37.28 1.41 -6.17
CA ALA A 667 36.84 1.12 -4.81
C ALA A 667 37.41 2.08 -3.75
N ILE A 668 38.50 2.82 -4.01
CA ILE A 668 39.11 3.64 -2.94
C ILE A 668 38.36 4.95 -2.71
N ASN A 669 37.77 5.50 -3.77
CA ASN A 669 37.14 6.82 -3.75
C ASN A 669 35.70 6.84 -3.20
N ASN A 670 35.08 5.68 -2.94
CA ASN A 670 33.76 5.59 -2.30
C ASN A 670 33.75 4.59 -1.11
N PRO A 671 34.16 5.02 0.10
CA PRO A 671 34.18 4.17 1.29
C PRO A 671 32.77 3.80 1.78
N GLY A 672 32.52 2.50 1.96
CA GLY A 672 31.20 2.00 2.39
C GLY A 672 31.13 0.47 2.36
N THR A 673 29.94 -0.07 2.60
CA THR A 673 29.63 -1.48 2.35
C THR A 673 28.50 -1.54 1.34
N TRP A 674 28.79 -2.09 0.16
CA TRP A 674 27.93 -1.98 -1.02
C TRP A 674 27.43 -3.35 -1.47
N MET A 675 26.17 -3.43 -1.85
CA MET A 675 25.54 -4.67 -2.28
C MET A 675 25.86 -4.98 -3.76
N PHE A 676 26.18 -6.25 -4.05
CA PHE A 676 26.37 -6.77 -5.40
C PHE A 676 25.57 -8.07 -5.56
N HIS A 677 24.56 -8.06 -6.43
CA HIS A 677 23.55 -9.13 -6.45
C HIS A 677 22.91 -9.32 -7.82
N CYS A 678 22.21 -10.44 -8.00
CA CYS A 678 21.25 -10.59 -9.09
C CYS A 678 19.97 -9.79 -8.76
N HIS A 679 19.47 -8.98 -9.70
CA HIS A 679 18.25 -8.17 -9.51
C HIS A 679 16.95 -8.96 -9.75
N ILE A 680 17.03 -10.25 -10.12
CA ILE A 680 15.85 -11.13 -10.09
C ILE A 680 15.43 -11.33 -8.63
N ALA A 681 14.22 -10.90 -8.27
CA ALA A 681 13.74 -10.82 -6.89
C ALA A 681 13.84 -12.16 -6.14
N TRP A 682 13.53 -13.26 -6.85
CA TRP A 682 13.54 -14.63 -6.32
C TRP A 682 14.96 -15.16 -6.15
N HIS A 683 15.90 -14.78 -7.03
CA HIS A 683 17.31 -15.15 -6.91
C HIS A 683 17.99 -14.39 -5.75
N ALA A 684 17.70 -13.10 -5.60
CA ALA A 684 18.09 -12.32 -4.43
C ALA A 684 17.50 -12.92 -3.14
N SER A 685 16.22 -13.28 -3.12
CA SER A 685 15.57 -13.94 -1.97
C SER A 685 16.20 -15.30 -1.63
N ALA A 686 16.66 -16.05 -2.64
CA ALA A 686 17.33 -17.33 -2.50
C ALA A 686 18.86 -17.24 -2.31
N GLY A 687 19.42 -16.05 -2.04
CA GLY A 687 20.81 -15.88 -1.59
C GLY A 687 21.84 -15.51 -2.66
N PHE A 688 21.43 -15.06 -3.85
CA PHE A 688 22.34 -14.58 -4.91
C PHE A 688 22.80 -13.13 -4.66
N LEU A 689 23.52 -12.92 -3.55
CA LEU A 689 24.02 -11.61 -3.14
C LEU A 689 25.44 -11.71 -2.55
N MET A 690 26.11 -10.56 -2.44
CA MET A 690 27.44 -10.40 -1.86
C MET A 690 27.59 -8.95 -1.36
N GLN A 691 28.35 -8.75 -0.29
CA GLN A 691 28.63 -7.41 0.25
C GLN A 691 30.08 -7.02 -0.02
N ILE A 692 30.33 -5.85 -0.61
CA ILE A 692 31.65 -5.35 -0.93
C ILE A 692 32.00 -4.21 0.02
N LEU A 693 32.91 -4.47 0.97
CA LEU A 693 33.44 -3.48 1.92
C LEU A 693 34.61 -2.72 1.27
N THR A 694 34.41 -1.44 0.98
CA THR A 694 35.36 -0.57 0.28
C THR A 694 35.99 0.44 1.22
N ASN A 695 37.30 0.65 1.08
CA ASN A 695 38.13 1.56 1.88
C ASN A 695 37.76 1.61 3.39
N PRO A 696 37.72 0.46 4.12
CA PRO A 696 37.42 0.42 5.55
C PRO A 696 38.25 1.40 6.41
N ARG A 697 39.47 1.76 5.95
CA ARG A 697 40.30 2.79 6.61
C ARG A 697 39.63 4.16 6.64
N ALA A 698 39.05 4.61 5.52
CA ALA A 698 38.34 5.89 5.44
C ALA A 698 36.92 5.78 6.02
N LEU A 699 36.24 4.63 5.89
CA LEU A 699 34.91 4.41 6.45
C LEU A 699 34.88 4.58 7.99
N ARG A 700 35.95 4.21 8.70
CA ARG A 700 36.11 4.49 10.15
C ARG A 700 36.16 5.98 10.51
N GLN A 701 36.40 6.88 9.55
CA GLN A 701 36.47 8.32 9.76
C GLN A 701 35.13 9.02 9.51
N PHE A 702 34.15 8.31 8.93
CA PHE A 702 32.83 8.85 8.64
C PHE A 702 32.00 9.03 9.92
N ARG A 703 31.27 10.14 10.01
CA ARG A 703 30.34 10.44 11.10
C ARG A 703 28.93 10.03 10.68
N VAL A 704 28.62 8.74 10.82
CA VAL A 704 27.28 8.22 10.54
C VAL A 704 26.25 8.91 11.44
N PRO A 705 25.12 9.43 10.91
CA PRO A 705 24.09 10.06 11.72
C PRO A 705 23.50 9.13 12.79
N ASN A 706 23.25 9.66 13.99
CA ASN A 706 22.63 8.91 15.08
C ASN A 706 21.27 8.31 14.71
N THR A 707 20.53 8.96 13.79
CA THR A 707 19.24 8.47 13.25
C THR A 707 19.32 7.05 12.69
N VAL A 708 20.43 6.67 12.04
CA VAL A 708 20.65 5.31 11.51
C VAL A 708 20.72 4.29 12.64
N ALA A 709 21.42 4.63 13.73
CA ALA A 709 21.48 3.82 14.94
C ALA A 709 20.14 3.83 15.72
N ASP A 710 19.39 4.93 15.69
CA ASP A 710 18.06 5.02 16.29
C ASP A 710 17.01 4.18 15.56
N THR A 711 17.05 4.11 14.23
CA THR A 711 16.23 3.15 13.47
C THR A 711 16.59 1.70 13.81
N CYS A 712 17.87 1.39 14.04
CA CYS A 712 18.25 0.10 14.61
C CYS A 712 17.72 -0.12 16.04
N ARG A 713 17.69 0.91 16.91
CA ARG A 713 17.09 0.83 18.25
C ARG A 713 15.55 0.66 18.19
N GLN A 714 14.88 1.26 17.21
CA GLN A 714 13.45 1.10 16.93
C GLN A 714 13.15 -0.31 16.41
N TRP A 715 13.88 -0.78 15.39
CA TRP A 715 13.73 -2.13 14.83
C TRP A 715 14.00 -3.21 15.89
N ALA A 716 15.09 -3.08 16.66
CA ALA A 716 15.41 -3.97 17.78
C ALA A 716 14.51 -3.79 19.02
N ARG A 717 13.54 -2.86 19.00
CA ARG A 717 12.42 -2.78 19.95
C ARG A 717 11.20 -3.50 19.39
N TRP A 718 10.85 -3.23 18.13
CA TRP A 718 9.71 -3.84 17.43
C TRP A 718 9.84 -5.36 17.33
N THR A 719 11.04 -5.87 17.02
CA THR A 719 11.34 -7.31 16.88
C THR A 719 11.39 -8.10 18.20
N ARG A 720 11.21 -7.45 19.36
CA ARG A 720 11.08 -8.13 20.67
C ARG A 720 9.69 -8.73 20.88
N THR A 721 8.67 -8.13 20.26
CA THR A 721 7.26 -8.53 20.41
C THR A 721 6.64 -8.97 19.10
N ASN A 722 7.22 -8.60 17.96
CA ASN A 722 6.80 -9.00 16.63
C ASN A 722 7.87 -9.90 16.02
N ILE A 723 7.47 -11.00 15.39
CA ILE A 723 8.37 -11.84 14.60
C ILE A 723 8.36 -11.30 13.16
N PRO A 724 9.51 -10.90 12.59
CA PRO A 724 9.60 -10.66 11.15
C PRO A 724 9.26 -11.94 10.39
N ASN A 725 8.35 -11.83 9.41
CA ASN A 725 8.15 -12.84 8.39
C ASN A 725 9.31 -12.75 7.40
N GLN A 726 10.45 -13.30 7.82
CA GLN A 726 11.75 -13.13 7.19
C GLN A 726 12.37 -14.52 7.06
N ILE A 727 12.29 -15.06 5.85
CA ILE A 727 12.53 -16.48 5.51
C ILE A 727 13.66 -16.66 4.48
N ASP A 728 14.11 -15.55 3.90
CA ASP A 728 14.84 -15.43 2.64
C ASP A 728 16.32 -15.10 2.86
N SER A 729 16.91 -14.25 2.02
CA SER A 729 18.24 -13.68 2.23
C SER A 729 18.32 -12.81 3.48
N GLY A 730 17.20 -12.40 4.08
CA GLY A 730 17.16 -11.86 5.44
C GLY A 730 17.25 -12.95 6.51
N LEU A 731 18.20 -12.83 7.45
CA LEU A 731 18.22 -13.59 8.70
C LEU A 731 17.34 -12.98 9.78
N LYS A 732 16.31 -13.74 10.17
CA LYS A 732 15.69 -13.63 11.48
C LYS A 732 16.65 -14.14 12.56
N THR A 733 17.15 -13.25 13.41
CA THR A 733 17.94 -13.63 14.60
C THR A 733 17.02 -14.12 15.73
N PHE A 734 17.06 -15.43 16.04
CA PHE A 734 16.57 -15.94 17.32
C PHE A 734 17.59 -15.56 18.41
N LEU A 735 17.16 -14.77 19.41
CA LEU A 735 17.94 -14.54 20.63
C LEU A 735 17.70 -15.69 21.63
N PRO A 736 18.73 -16.43 22.07
CA PRO A 736 18.67 -17.13 23.35
C PRO A 736 18.67 -16.10 24.50
N PRO A 737 18.17 -16.46 25.70
CA PRO A 737 18.22 -15.56 26.86
C PRO A 737 19.69 -15.27 27.26
N PRO A 738 19.97 -14.09 27.84
CA PRO A 738 21.33 -13.73 28.25
C PRO A 738 21.81 -14.64 29.38
N SER A 739 23.01 -15.21 29.22
CA SER A 739 23.77 -15.78 30.33
C SER A 739 24.20 -14.67 31.31
N PRO A 740 24.27 -14.95 32.63
CA PRO A 740 24.42 -13.91 33.64
C PRO A 740 25.86 -13.40 33.82
N ALA A 741 25.95 -12.28 34.54
CA ALA A 741 27.17 -11.67 35.11
C ALA A 741 28.17 -11.03 34.13
N VAL A 742 27.92 -9.77 33.80
CA VAL A 742 28.98 -8.74 33.85
C VAL A 742 28.61 -7.80 35.00
N ASN A 743 29.41 -7.82 36.08
CA ASN A 743 29.16 -6.98 37.24
C ASN A 743 29.44 -5.51 36.94
N HIS A 744 28.70 -4.62 37.58
CA HIS A 744 29.09 -3.21 37.72
C HIS A 744 30.46 -3.10 38.40
N LEU A 745 31.30 -2.19 37.93
CA LEU A 745 32.03 -1.26 38.80
C LEU A 745 32.54 -0.05 37.99
N CYS A 746 32.32 1.15 38.52
CA CYS A 746 32.82 2.38 37.92
C CYS A 746 34.26 2.68 38.37
N SER A 747 35.00 3.42 37.55
CA SER A 747 36.41 3.76 37.75
C SER A 747 36.69 4.49 39.06
N ARG A 748 37.65 4.02 39.87
CA ARG A 748 38.38 4.83 40.86
C ARG A 748 39.69 4.16 41.33
N GLY A 749 40.82 4.76 40.94
CA GLY A 749 41.97 5.04 41.82
C GLY A 749 42.97 3.94 42.22
N VAL A 750 44.24 4.24 41.91
CA VAL A 750 45.41 4.18 42.85
C VAL A 750 46.10 2.82 43.13
N MET A 751 47.33 2.73 42.57
CA MET A 751 48.57 2.12 43.09
C MET A 751 48.84 0.58 43.12
N ASP A 752 50.15 0.32 43.02
CA ASP A 752 50.98 -0.77 43.57
C ASP A 752 50.92 -2.22 43.03
N SER A 753 51.73 -2.43 41.98
CA SER A 753 52.99 -3.24 41.98
C SER A 753 53.02 -4.75 42.32
N LEU A 754 53.83 -5.47 41.50
CA LEU A 754 54.41 -6.82 41.74
C LEU A 754 53.38 -8.00 41.70
N GLU A 755 53.71 -9.24 41.31
CA GLU A 755 54.99 -9.89 41.01
C GLU A 755 54.84 -11.07 39.98
N THR A 756 55.96 -11.66 39.52
CA THR A 756 56.07 -12.89 38.67
C THR A 756 57.38 -13.64 39.01
N PRO A 757 57.74 -14.86 38.52
CA PRO A 757 57.10 -15.79 37.56
C PRO A 757 56.68 -17.12 38.27
N PRO A 758 57.22 -18.38 38.12
CA PRO A 758 58.04 -19.13 37.13
C PRO A 758 57.28 -20.31 36.44
N VAL A 759 57.82 -21.25 35.62
CA VAL A 759 58.72 -21.23 34.42
C VAL A 759 58.75 -22.65 33.75
N LEU A 760 58.35 -22.75 32.46
CA LEU A 760 58.75 -23.76 31.41
C LEU A 760 58.55 -25.30 31.66
N PRO A 761 58.86 -26.23 30.70
CA PRO A 761 59.14 -26.11 29.25
C PRO A 761 58.35 -27.05 28.27
N MET A 762 58.34 -26.65 26.98
CA MET A 762 58.44 -27.39 25.70
C MET A 762 58.13 -28.91 25.57
N PHE A 763 57.47 -29.31 24.46
CA PHE A 763 58.12 -30.07 23.35
C PHE A 763 57.28 -30.09 22.04
N HIS A 764 57.92 -30.44 20.92
CA HIS A 764 57.45 -30.49 19.51
C HIS A 764 58.32 -31.56 18.78
N PRO A 765 58.12 -31.96 17.50
CA PRO A 765 56.92 -31.96 16.63
C PRO A 765 56.73 -33.34 15.91
N SER A 766 55.69 -33.52 15.07
CA SER A 766 55.77 -34.30 13.80
C SER A 766 54.49 -34.28 12.94
N HIS A 767 54.70 -34.40 11.63
CA HIS A 767 53.76 -34.71 10.53
C HIS A 767 54.30 -35.99 9.82
N PRO A 768 53.67 -36.62 8.79
CA PRO A 768 52.56 -36.16 7.94
C PRO A 768 51.47 -37.25 7.64
N SER A 769 50.64 -36.96 6.62
CA SER A 769 49.99 -37.89 5.65
C SER A 769 48.46 -38.04 5.62
N HIS A 770 47.96 -38.07 4.38
CA HIS A 770 46.59 -38.27 3.87
C HIS A 770 46.56 -39.62 3.09
N PRO A 771 45.45 -40.08 2.46
CA PRO A 771 44.02 -39.76 2.62
C PRO A 771 43.10 -41.02 2.73
N SER A 772 41.79 -40.86 2.99
CA SER A 772 40.69 -41.50 2.21
C SER A 772 39.27 -41.23 2.76
N HIS A 773 38.30 -41.21 1.85
CA HIS A 773 36.85 -41.33 2.04
C HIS A 773 36.40 -42.75 1.56
N PRO A 774 35.12 -43.19 1.67
CA PRO A 774 33.94 -42.68 2.41
C PRO A 774 33.20 -43.76 3.26
N SER A 775 32.18 -43.37 4.04
CA SER A 775 30.83 -44.04 4.08
C SER A 775 29.87 -43.47 5.15
N HIS A 776 28.57 -43.45 4.82
CA HIS A 776 27.41 -43.39 5.74
C HIS A 776 26.82 -44.82 5.84
N PRO A 777 26.16 -45.24 6.95
CA PRO A 777 24.87 -44.74 7.48
C PRO A 777 24.89 -44.48 9.02
N SER A 778 24.02 -43.68 9.67
CA SER A 778 22.54 -43.57 9.68
C SER A 778 21.80 -44.74 10.35
N ILE A 779 21.15 -44.51 11.51
CA ILE A 779 19.94 -45.23 11.98
C ILE A 779 19.28 -44.49 13.17
N TYR A 780 17.94 -44.61 13.29
CA TYR A 780 17.02 -43.96 14.25
C TYR A 780 16.56 -44.97 15.34
N PRO A 781 16.04 -44.53 16.52
CA PRO A 781 14.62 -44.14 16.70
C PRO A 781 14.43 -42.82 17.52
N SER A 782 13.41 -41.96 17.35
CA SER A 782 11.97 -42.08 16.99
C SER A 782 11.03 -42.40 18.16
N ILE A 783 10.05 -41.51 18.44
CA ILE A 783 8.66 -41.79 18.90
C ILE A 783 7.77 -40.52 18.78
N TYR A 784 6.48 -40.76 18.52
CA TYR A 784 5.34 -39.90 18.12
C TYR A 784 4.66 -39.06 19.25
N PRO A 785 3.52 -38.33 19.07
CA PRO A 785 3.17 -37.28 18.08
C PRO A 785 2.27 -36.13 18.69
N LEU A 786 1.43 -35.49 17.84
CA LEU A 786 0.21 -34.66 18.04
C LEU A 786 0.37 -33.18 17.59
N THR A 787 -0.54 -32.45 16.95
CA THR A 787 -1.57 -32.58 15.86
C THR A 787 -2.55 -31.40 16.00
N ALA A 788 -3.19 -30.96 14.90
CA ALA A 788 -4.12 -29.81 14.75
C ALA A 788 -3.43 -28.41 14.68
N ALA A 789 -3.73 -27.47 13.76
CA ALA A 789 -4.93 -27.09 12.98
C ALA A 789 -5.93 -26.19 13.74
N ALA A 790 -6.52 -25.12 13.19
CA ALA A 790 -6.31 -24.38 11.92
C ALA A 790 -7.08 -23.03 11.93
N ALA A 791 -7.04 -22.30 10.80
CA ALA A 791 -8.09 -21.39 10.30
C ALA A 791 -8.28 -19.96 10.90
N ASN A 792 -7.74 -18.98 10.16
CA ASN A 792 -8.47 -17.98 9.34
C ASN A 792 -9.34 -16.83 9.93
N LEU A 793 -9.31 -15.75 9.12
CA LEU A 793 -10.30 -14.68 8.88
C LEU A 793 -10.40 -13.46 9.83
N ASN A 794 -9.96 -12.32 9.26
CA ASN A 794 -10.65 -11.03 9.12
C ASN A 794 -11.66 -10.57 10.18
N ALA A 795 -11.55 -9.28 10.56
CA ALA A 795 -12.44 -8.22 10.02
C ALA A 795 -12.03 -6.81 10.52
N ALA A 796 -12.95 -5.83 10.49
CA ALA A 796 -12.60 -4.43 10.75
C ALA A 796 -13.77 -3.50 11.15
N SER A 797 -13.62 -2.72 12.23
CA SER A 797 -13.71 -1.23 12.20
C SER A 797 -13.60 -0.53 13.56
N ALA A 798 -12.67 0.44 13.66
CA ALA A 798 -12.77 1.62 14.55
C ALA A 798 -11.74 2.68 14.13
N LYS A 799 -12.06 3.97 14.34
CA LYS A 799 -11.12 5.10 14.33
C LYS A 799 -11.58 6.13 15.36
N ARG A 800 -10.68 6.58 16.23
CA ARG A 800 -10.78 7.87 16.93
C ARG A 800 -9.76 8.84 16.33
N CYS A 801 -9.98 10.13 16.59
CA CYS A 801 -9.32 11.25 15.94
C CYS A 801 -7.79 11.24 16.13
N PHE A 802 -7.06 11.75 15.13
CA PHE A 802 -5.61 11.95 15.20
C PHE A 802 -5.25 13.24 14.47
N VAL A 803 -4.53 14.14 15.12
CA VAL A 803 -4.16 15.46 14.58
C VAL A 803 -2.64 15.61 14.63
N PRO A 804 -1.97 16.02 13.54
CA PRO A 804 -0.51 16.17 13.54
C PRO A 804 -0.10 17.40 14.35
N SER A 805 0.93 17.26 15.20
CA SER A 805 1.54 18.39 15.89
C SER A 805 2.49 19.14 14.95
N THR A 806 2.11 20.34 14.52
CA THR A 806 2.96 21.25 13.73
C THR A 806 3.21 22.57 14.48
N GLN A 807 4.48 22.99 14.48
CA GLN A 807 5.00 24.31 14.86
C GLN A 807 4.75 24.82 16.30
N ALA A 808 5.82 24.80 17.11
CA ALA A 808 6.43 26.03 17.63
C ALA A 808 7.89 25.78 18.08
N GLN A 809 8.76 26.75 17.83
CA GLN A 809 9.99 26.99 18.61
C GLN A 809 9.97 28.45 19.08
N PRO A 810 10.62 28.76 20.20
CA PRO A 810 11.83 29.56 20.06
C PRO A 810 12.98 29.19 21.02
N THR A 811 14.21 29.37 20.51
CA THR A 811 15.46 29.77 21.20
C THR A 811 16.01 28.97 22.40
N GLN A 812 17.34 28.76 22.37
CA GLN A 812 18.13 28.35 23.54
C GLN A 812 18.27 29.51 24.54
N ALA A 813 17.92 29.28 25.81
CA ALA A 813 18.56 29.79 27.03
C ALA A 813 17.56 29.78 28.21
N ASP A 814 17.34 28.61 28.81
CA ASP A 814 17.04 28.45 30.25
C ASP A 814 17.00 26.95 30.55
N GLU A 815 17.96 26.47 31.34
CA GLU A 815 18.06 25.09 31.81
C GLU A 815 18.10 25.09 33.35
N LEU A 816 17.60 24.03 33.99
CA LEU A 816 17.50 23.83 35.44
C LEU A 816 16.43 24.67 36.20
N ILE A 817 15.15 24.29 36.01
CA ILE A 817 14.30 23.96 37.17
C ILE A 817 13.87 22.50 37.07
N SER A 818 13.81 21.82 38.21
CA SER A 818 13.72 20.36 38.33
C SER A 818 12.30 19.79 38.11
N SER A 819 12.27 18.59 37.51
CA SER A 819 11.31 17.49 37.75
C SER A 819 9.79 17.72 37.55
N GLN A 820 9.23 16.93 36.63
CA GLN A 820 7.85 16.39 36.67
C GLN A 820 6.65 17.34 36.52
N ASP A 821 6.76 18.45 35.78
CA ASP A 821 5.55 19.18 35.36
C ASP A 821 4.84 18.52 34.16
N TYR A 822 3.87 17.67 34.52
CA TYR A 822 2.65 17.37 33.78
C TYR A 822 2.74 16.98 32.29
N ALA A 823 2.95 15.67 32.05
CA ALA A 823 2.47 14.97 30.86
C ALA A 823 0.93 14.90 30.72
N LEU A 824 0.19 15.82 31.36
CA LEU A 824 -1.26 15.72 31.63
C LEU A 824 -2.15 15.93 30.39
N THR A 825 -1.60 16.39 29.27
CA THR A 825 -2.38 16.70 28.06
C THR A 825 -3.14 15.51 27.49
N ARG A 826 -2.62 14.28 27.63
CA ARG A 826 -3.27 13.04 27.14
C ARG A 826 -4.19 12.36 28.15
N TYR A 827 -4.06 12.70 29.44
CA TYR A 827 -4.85 12.08 30.51
C TYR A 827 -6.16 12.84 30.79
N ILE A 828 -6.26 14.11 30.38
CA ILE A 828 -7.45 14.95 30.60
C ILE A 828 -8.71 14.35 29.97
N ALA A 829 -8.68 14.08 28.66
CA ALA A 829 -9.81 13.52 27.93
C ALA A 829 -10.30 12.20 28.54
N GLU A 830 -9.41 11.21 28.67
CA GLU A 830 -9.77 9.89 29.21
C GLU A 830 -10.19 9.92 30.69
N PHE A 831 -9.68 10.87 31.50
CA PHE A 831 -10.15 11.11 32.87
C PHE A 831 -11.56 11.72 32.90
N ILE A 832 -11.85 12.72 32.04
CA ILE A 832 -13.19 13.31 31.92
C ILE A 832 -14.18 12.27 31.42
N ASN A 833 -13.82 11.49 30.40
CA ASN A 833 -14.68 10.48 29.82
C ASN A 833 -14.96 9.36 30.85
N THR A 834 -13.93 8.87 31.56
CA THR A 834 -14.07 8.00 32.75
C THR A 834 -15.08 8.56 33.77
N LEU A 835 -14.88 9.81 34.21
CA LEU A 835 -15.68 10.45 35.24
C LEU A 835 -17.13 10.67 34.80
N SER A 836 -17.33 11.04 33.54
CA SER A 836 -18.65 11.26 32.94
C SER A 836 -19.45 9.96 32.76
N SER A 837 -18.79 8.83 32.47
CA SER A 837 -19.42 7.50 32.42
C SER A 837 -19.88 7.00 33.79
N LEU A 838 -19.45 7.60 34.91
CA LEU A 838 -20.07 7.32 36.21
C LEU A 838 -21.49 7.91 36.35
N SER A 839 -21.94 8.76 35.43
CA SER A 839 -23.31 9.30 35.44
C SER A 839 -24.38 8.21 35.23
N TYR A 840 -24.19 7.26 34.32
CA TYR A 840 -25.13 6.13 34.16
C TYR A 840 -25.21 5.29 35.44
N VAL A 841 -24.07 5.09 36.14
CA VAL A 841 -24.01 4.38 37.43
C VAL A 841 -24.84 5.10 38.49
N ALA A 842 -24.69 6.42 38.62
CA ALA A 842 -25.45 7.22 39.58
C ALA A 842 -26.98 7.16 39.32
N TYR A 843 -27.41 7.33 38.08
CA TYR A 843 -28.84 7.21 37.72
C TYR A 843 -29.37 5.78 37.92
N GLY A 844 -28.58 4.77 37.57
CA GLY A 844 -28.92 3.36 37.77
C GLY A 844 -29.11 3.00 39.23
N ILE A 845 -28.19 3.43 40.11
CA ILE A 845 -28.29 3.25 41.57
C ILE A 845 -29.50 4.00 42.15
N TYR A 846 -29.76 5.24 41.71
CA TYR A 846 -30.94 5.99 42.16
C TYR A 846 -32.25 5.26 41.78
N GLY A 847 -32.39 4.87 40.51
CA GLY A 847 -33.56 4.11 40.04
C GLY A 847 -33.73 2.77 40.74
N LEU A 848 -32.64 2.04 40.96
CA LEU A 848 -32.63 0.78 41.69
C LEU A 848 -33.05 0.95 43.16
N SER A 849 -32.50 1.92 43.87
CA SER A 849 -32.82 2.15 45.30
C SER A 849 -34.29 2.54 45.52
N ASN A 850 -34.89 3.26 44.58
CA ASN A 850 -36.33 3.58 44.56
C ASN A 850 -37.20 2.38 44.14
N SER A 851 -36.69 1.48 43.28
CA SER A 851 -37.41 0.28 42.84
C SER A 851 -37.35 -0.89 43.81
N LEU A 852 -36.31 -1.00 44.66
CA LEU A 852 -36.15 -2.11 45.62
C LEU A 852 -37.19 -2.10 46.75
N GLN A 853 -37.90 -0.99 46.95
CA GLN A 853 -38.94 -0.84 47.96
C GLN A 853 -40.31 -1.41 47.53
N LYS A 854 -40.40 -2.09 46.37
CA LYS A 854 -41.68 -2.48 45.74
C LYS A 854 -41.76 -3.99 45.42
N PRO A 855 -42.96 -4.63 45.49
CA PRO A 855 -43.05 -6.10 45.63
C PRO A 855 -42.79 -6.96 44.38
N GLN A 856 -42.34 -6.39 43.25
CA GLN A 856 -42.18 -7.11 41.98
C GLN A 856 -40.85 -6.76 41.28
N ALA A 857 -39.73 -7.08 41.93
CA ALA A 857 -38.41 -6.61 41.52
C ALA A 857 -37.84 -7.22 40.23
N GLY A 858 -38.13 -8.49 39.90
CA GLY A 858 -37.36 -9.30 38.93
C GLY A 858 -37.07 -8.65 37.56
N PRO A 859 -38.07 -8.45 36.67
CA PRO A 859 -37.85 -7.81 35.37
C PRO A 859 -37.53 -6.31 35.45
N ARG A 860 -37.81 -5.66 36.60
CA ARG A 860 -37.52 -4.23 36.82
C ARG A 860 -36.02 -4.01 37.06
N LEU A 861 -35.42 -4.88 37.90
CA LEU A 861 -34.01 -4.91 38.24
C LEU A 861 -33.10 -4.97 37.00
N ALA A 862 -33.44 -5.81 36.02
CA ALA A 862 -32.63 -6.01 34.81
C ALA A 862 -32.35 -4.71 34.04
N SER A 863 -33.33 -3.81 33.90
CA SER A 863 -33.15 -2.55 33.17
C SER A 863 -32.25 -1.56 33.92
N TYR A 864 -32.37 -1.44 35.25
CA TYR A 864 -31.49 -0.57 36.04
C TYR A 864 -30.07 -1.16 36.16
N CYS A 865 -29.92 -2.48 36.30
CA CYS A 865 -28.62 -3.14 36.24
C CYS A 865 -27.94 -2.99 34.87
N GLY A 866 -28.68 -3.02 33.77
CA GLY A 866 -28.15 -2.71 32.43
C GLY A 866 -27.60 -1.27 32.33
N LEU A 867 -28.26 -0.29 32.95
CA LEU A 867 -27.80 1.10 32.98
C LEU A 867 -26.53 1.26 33.85
N ILE A 868 -26.45 0.55 34.98
CA ILE A 868 -25.22 0.47 35.80
C ILE A 868 -24.09 -0.19 35.01
N ALA A 869 -24.37 -1.25 34.25
CA ALA A 869 -23.39 -1.92 33.41
C ALA A 869 -22.79 -0.95 32.39
N VAL A 870 -23.60 -0.24 31.60
CA VAL A 870 -23.10 0.78 30.64
C VAL A 870 -22.11 1.74 31.30
N GLY A 871 -22.45 2.30 32.47
CA GLY A 871 -21.55 3.21 33.17
C GLY A 871 -20.23 2.57 33.63
N LEU A 872 -20.28 1.36 34.20
CA LEU A 872 -19.09 0.64 34.67
C LEU A 872 -18.21 0.13 33.52
N CYS A 873 -18.81 -0.32 32.43
CA CYS A 873 -18.14 -0.86 31.26
C CYS A 873 -17.44 0.28 30.48
N SER A 874 -18.16 1.39 30.25
CA SER A 874 -17.59 2.58 29.60
C SER A 874 -16.53 3.27 30.46
N ALA A 875 -16.76 3.43 31.77
CA ALA A 875 -15.73 3.93 32.67
C ALA A 875 -14.50 3.00 32.69
N GLY A 876 -14.69 1.68 32.74
CA GLY A 876 -13.61 0.69 32.66
C GLY A 876 -12.80 0.79 31.36
N TYR A 877 -13.46 0.98 30.21
CA TYR A 877 -12.83 1.21 28.91
C TYR A 877 -11.94 2.47 28.91
N HIS A 878 -12.44 3.59 29.41
CA HIS A 878 -11.69 4.85 29.52
C HIS A 878 -10.58 4.81 30.59
N MET A 879 -10.76 4.06 31.68
CA MET A 879 -9.77 3.89 32.75
C MET A 879 -8.50 3.14 32.34
N THR A 880 -8.52 2.33 31.27
CA THR A 880 -7.38 1.45 30.94
C THR A 880 -6.09 2.19 30.57
N LEU A 881 -6.18 3.46 30.12
CA LEU A 881 -5.06 4.33 29.68
C LEU A 881 -4.09 3.69 28.66
N LYS A 882 -4.51 2.59 28.03
CA LYS A 882 -3.78 1.81 27.03
C LYS A 882 -4.55 1.88 25.72
N TYR A 883 -4.08 2.72 24.81
CA TYR A 883 -4.72 2.95 23.51
C TYR A 883 -5.04 1.66 22.72
N HIS A 884 -4.23 0.61 22.86
CA HIS A 884 -4.47 -0.69 22.23
C HIS A 884 -5.62 -1.51 22.85
N THR A 885 -6.01 -1.29 24.11
CA THR A 885 -7.23 -1.87 24.70
C THR A 885 -8.49 -1.08 24.38
N GLN A 886 -8.36 0.07 23.71
CA GLN A 886 -9.47 0.96 23.33
C GLN A 886 -9.87 0.87 21.85
N MET A 887 -9.00 0.33 20.99
CA MET A 887 -9.31 -0.07 19.60
C MET A 887 -8.61 -1.39 19.30
N CYS A 888 -9.15 -2.50 19.81
CA CYS A 888 -8.47 -3.79 19.77
C CYS A 888 -8.93 -4.68 18.61
N LYS A 889 -8.01 -4.94 17.68
CA LYS A 889 -8.21 -5.72 16.44
C LYS A 889 -7.38 -7.00 16.34
N CYS A 890 -6.82 -7.47 17.46
CA CYS A 890 -6.01 -8.68 17.49
C CYS A 890 -6.83 -9.83 18.12
N PRO A 891 -7.12 -10.95 17.42
CA PRO A 891 -8.08 -11.95 17.91
C PRO A 891 -7.65 -12.71 19.17
N TYR A 892 -6.37 -12.64 19.56
CA TYR A 892 -5.81 -13.41 20.67
C TYR A 892 -4.98 -12.53 21.61
N THR A 893 -5.19 -12.67 22.92
CA THR A 893 -4.52 -11.96 24.04
C THR A 893 -4.87 -10.49 24.31
N CYS A 894 -5.83 -9.89 23.60
CA CYS A 894 -6.47 -8.68 24.14
C CYS A 894 -7.34 -9.03 25.37
N SER A 895 -7.54 -8.07 26.29
CA SER A 895 -8.52 -8.23 27.38
C SER A 895 -9.94 -8.11 26.82
N LEU A 896 -10.45 -9.25 26.32
CA LEU A 896 -11.74 -9.43 25.65
C LEU A 896 -12.95 -8.91 26.46
N ALA A 897 -12.78 -8.73 27.77
CA ALA A 897 -13.79 -8.34 28.75
C ALA A 897 -13.89 -6.83 29.05
N ILE A 898 -13.32 -5.94 28.22
CA ILE A 898 -13.44 -4.48 28.42
C ILE A 898 -14.07 -3.79 27.20
N LEU A 899 -13.42 -3.83 26.03
CA LEU A 899 -13.91 -3.12 24.82
C LEU A 899 -15.27 -3.66 24.36
N LEU A 900 -15.36 -4.98 24.14
CA LEU A 900 -16.62 -5.64 23.77
C LEU A 900 -17.69 -5.51 24.87
N VAL A 901 -17.30 -5.19 26.10
CA VAL A 901 -18.18 -5.17 27.26
C VAL A 901 -18.90 -3.82 27.41
N ASP A 902 -18.34 -2.71 26.93
CA ASP A 902 -19.10 -1.45 26.77
C ASP A 902 -20.21 -1.64 25.70
N GLU A 903 -19.83 -2.04 24.49
CA GLU A 903 -20.75 -2.25 23.35
C GLU A 903 -21.84 -3.31 23.63
N LEU A 904 -21.50 -4.39 24.36
CA LEU A 904 -22.46 -5.41 24.79
C LEU A 904 -23.42 -4.88 25.86
N SER A 905 -22.95 -4.04 26.79
CA SER A 905 -23.78 -3.52 27.88
C SER A 905 -24.93 -2.64 27.39
N MET A 906 -24.73 -1.88 26.31
CA MET A 906 -25.79 -1.06 25.70
C MET A 906 -26.93 -1.93 25.14
N HIS A 907 -26.60 -3.07 24.54
CA HIS A 907 -27.60 -4.05 24.09
C HIS A 907 -28.26 -4.80 25.27
N LEU A 908 -27.50 -5.12 26.33
CA LEU A 908 -28.05 -5.68 27.57
C LEU A 908 -29.00 -4.72 28.31
N LEU A 909 -28.88 -3.40 28.10
CA LEU A 909 -29.87 -2.40 28.54
C LEU A 909 -31.09 -2.35 27.61
N ALA A 910 -30.88 -2.28 26.29
CA ALA A 910 -31.95 -2.06 25.32
C ALA A 910 -32.89 -3.28 25.14
N THR A 911 -32.35 -4.50 25.11
CA THR A 911 -33.15 -5.71 24.84
C THR A 911 -34.20 -5.99 25.94
N PRO A 912 -33.91 -5.87 27.26
CA PRO A 912 -34.93 -5.96 28.31
C PRO A 912 -35.99 -4.86 28.22
N LEU A 913 -35.64 -3.63 27.84
CA LEU A 913 -36.61 -2.54 27.65
C LEU A 913 -37.56 -2.82 26.49
N LEU A 914 -37.03 -3.30 25.35
CA LEU A 914 -37.85 -3.79 24.23
C LEU A 914 -38.76 -4.94 24.65
N PHE A 915 -38.25 -5.92 25.40
CA PHE A 915 -39.06 -7.03 25.89
C PHE A 915 -40.23 -6.55 26.77
N ARG A 916 -39.97 -5.66 27.74
CA ARG A 916 -41.00 -5.06 28.60
C ARG A 916 -42.06 -4.29 27.79
N LEU A 917 -41.64 -3.48 26.81
CA LEU A 917 -42.54 -2.68 25.98
C LEU A 917 -43.37 -3.52 24.99
N LEU A 918 -42.78 -4.55 24.39
CA LEU A 918 -43.45 -5.40 23.40
C LEU A 918 -44.41 -6.41 24.05
N THR A 919 -44.17 -6.80 25.32
CA THR A 919 -45.01 -7.78 26.04
C THR A 919 -45.98 -7.17 27.04
N PHE A 920 -45.99 -5.83 27.18
CA PHE A 920 -46.98 -5.12 27.98
C PHE A 920 -48.41 -5.40 27.50
N GLY A 921 -49.27 -5.91 28.39
CA GLY A 921 -50.65 -6.30 28.07
C GLY A 921 -50.80 -7.54 27.18
N ALA A 922 -49.71 -8.24 26.83
CA ALA A 922 -49.74 -9.33 25.85
C ALA A 922 -50.01 -10.72 26.47
N SER A 923 -50.49 -11.66 25.65
CA SER A 923 -50.81 -13.02 26.12
C SER A 923 -49.56 -13.83 26.53
N PRO A 924 -49.65 -14.76 27.51
CA PRO A 924 -48.51 -15.56 27.95
C PRO A 924 -47.83 -16.40 26.84
N ARG A 925 -48.55 -16.73 25.75
CA ARG A 925 -47.97 -17.39 24.57
C ARG A 925 -47.11 -16.41 23.77
N TYR A 926 -47.64 -15.23 23.46
CA TYR A 926 -46.92 -14.19 22.73
C TYR A 926 -45.69 -13.70 23.53
N THR A 927 -45.82 -13.49 24.86
CA THR A 927 -44.70 -13.12 25.73
C THR A 927 -43.55 -14.13 25.68
N LYS A 928 -43.84 -15.44 25.62
CA LYS A 928 -42.81 -16.48 25.42
C LYS A 928 -42.18 -16.43 24.03
N VAL A 929 -42.96 -16.21 22.97
CA VAL A 929 -42.44 -16.06 21.60
C VAL A 929 -41.52 -14.85 21.50
N VAL A 930 -41.93 -13.68 22.00
CA VAL A 930 -41.11 -12.46 21.99
C VAL A 930 -39.83 -12.63 22.82
N ALA A 931 -39.89 -13.31 23.98
CA ALA A 931 -38.68 -13.63 24.76
C ALA A 931 -37.68 -14.46 23.95
N VAL A 932 -38.13 -15.55 23.31
CA VAL A 932 -37.27 -16.44 22.50
C VAL A 932 -36.71 -15.71 21.28
N VAL A 933 -37.54 -14.96 20.56
CA VAL A 933 -37.10 -14.24 19.36
C VAL A 933 -36.11 -13.12 19.70
N LEU A 934 -36.35 -12.33 20.76
CA LEU A 934 -35.40 -11.29 21.19
C LEU A 934 -34.07 -11.89 21.70
N LEU A 935 -34.11 -13.01 22.42
CA LEU A 935 -32.91 -13.70 22.91
C LEU A 935 -32.09 -14.29 21.77
N LEU A 936 -32.73 -14.94 20.79
CA LEU A 936 -32.06 -15.43 19.58
C LEU A 936 -31.48 -14.27 18.77
N LEU A 937 -32.24 -13.19 18.58
CA LEU A 937 -31.80 -12.01 17.83
C LEU A 937 -30.59 -11.35 18.49
N PHE A 938 -30.64 -11.10 19.81
CA PHE A 938 -29.51 -10.59 20.60
C PHE A 938 -28.29 -11.50 20.48
N THR A 939 -28.47 -12.81 20.68
CA THR A 939 -27.37 -13.78 20.64
C THR A 939 -26.70 -13.79 19.26
N VAL A 940 -27.48 -13.85 18.17
CA VAL A 940 -26.97 -13.84 16.80
C VAL A 940 -26.27 -12.52 16.47
N ILE A 941 -26.85 -11.36 16.79
CA ILE A 941 -26.23 -10.06 16.49
C ILE A 941 -24.94 -9.88 17.29
N MET A 942 -24.94 -10.14 18.60
CA MET A 942 -23.76 -9.98 19.44
C MET A 942 -22.67 -10.98 19.09
N THR A 943 -22.99 -12.25 18.83
CA THR A 943 -22.00 -13.25 18.38
C THR A 943 -21.43 -12.87 17.02
N THR A 944 -22.25 -12.36 16.10
CA THR A 944 -21.78 -11.90 14.78
C THR A 944 -20.87 -10.67 14.92
N HIS A 945 -21.24 -9.69 15.76
CA HIS A 945 -20.43 -8.51 16.03
C HIS A 945 -19.08 -8.87 16.68
N ILE A 946 -19.07 -9.77 17.68
CA ILE A 946 -17.86 -10.27 18.34
C ILE A 946 -16.95 -11.05 17.37
N LEU A 947 -17.52 -11.89 16.49
CA LEU A 947 -16.76 -12.70 15.53
C LEU A 947 -16.31 -11.94 14.27
N MET A 948 -16.92 -10.78 13.96
CA MET A 948 -16.65 -10.02 12.73
C MET A 948 -16.19 -8.58 12.96
N ASP A 949 -15.90 -8.11 14.18
CA ASP A 949 -15.40 -6.74 14.45
C ASP A 949 -16.23 -5.61 13.79
N GLU A 950 -17.51 -5.89 13.48
CA GLU A 950 -18.36 -5.01 12.67
C GLU A 950 -19.02 -3.96 13.57
N PHE A 951 -18.35 -2.83 13.81
CA PHE A 951 -18.91 -1.70 14.59
C PHE A 951 -20.24 -1.20 14.00
N LEU A 952 -20.37 -1.19 12.67
CA LEU A 952 -21.61 -0.77 11.98
C LEU A 952 -22.80 -1.69 12.30
N LEU A 953 -22.56 -2.98 12.60
CA LEU A 953 -23.60 -3.91 13.03
C LEU A 953 -24.13 -3.53 14.42
N HIS A 954 -23.26 -3.21 15.39
CA HIS A 954 -23.69 -2.66 16.68
C HIS A 954 -24.50 -1.38 16.47
N ALA A 955 -23.92 -0.37 15.79
CA ALA A 955 -24.50 0.97 15.76
C ALA A 955 -25.90 1.00 15.13
N THR A 956 -26.10 0.24 14.05
CA THR A 956 -27.40 0.15 13.38
C THR A 956 -28.44 -0.63 14.18
N THR A 957 -28.04 -1.68 14.90
CA THR A 957 -28.97 -2.50 15.69
C THR A 957 -29.36 -1.85 17.01
N PHE A 958 -28.42 -1.17 17.68
CA PHE A 958 -28.69 -0.33 18.85
C PHE A 958 -29.58 0.86 18.49
N GLY A 959 -29.27 1.59 17.41
CA GLY A 959 -30.08 2.72 16.94
C GLY A 959 -31.52 2.32 16.61
N LEU A 960 -31.72 1.17 15.95
CA LEU A 960 -33.05 0.60 15.71
C LEU A 960 -33.77 0.23 17.02
N ALA A 961 -33.06 -0.34 18.00
CA ALA A 961 -33.63 -0.67 19.30
C ALA A 961 -34.10 0.59 20.06
N VAL A 962 -33.29 1.64 20.10
CA VAL A 962 -33.66 2.94 20.73
C VAL A 962 -34.86 3.58 20.01
N TYR A 963 -34.91 3.54 18.68
CA TYR A 963 -36.06 4.03 17.91
C TYR A 963 -37.35 3.25 18.23
N LEU A 964 -37.28 1.92 18.31
CA LEU A 964 -38.42 1.08 18.67
C LEU A 964 -38.87 1.29 20.12
N ILE A 965 -37.94 1.51 21.06
CA ILE A 965 -38.23 1.89 22.45
C ILE A 965 -39.00 3.22 22.47
N ALA A 966 -38.45 4.28 21.85
CA ALA A 966 -39.04 5.62 21.86
C ALA A 966 -40.43 5.66 21.21
N THR A 967 -40.62 5.00 20.07
CA THR A 967 -41.91 4.94 19.37
C THR A 967 -42.96 4.11 20.11
N ARG A 968 -42.58 2.98 20.74
CA ARG A 968 -43.50 2.21 21.59
C ARG A 968 -43.87 2.95 22.87
N ILE A 969 -42.93 3.61 23.55
CA ILE A 969 -43.21 4.49 24.70
C ILE A 969 -44.24 5.55 24.29
N TRP A 970 -44.00 6.28 23.18
CA TRP A 970 -44.89 7.33 22.71
C TRP A 970 -46.31 6.81 22.42
N HIS A 971 -46.42 5.65 21.77
CA HIS A 971 -47.70 5.01 21.47
C HIS A 971 -48.44 4.59 22.75
N ILE A 972 -47.77 3.92 23.69
CA ILE A 972 -48.41 3.44 24.93
C ILE A 972 -48.83 4.62 25.81
N ILE A 973 -48.01 5.67 25.99
CA ILE A 973 -48.44 6.88 26.72
C ILE A 973 -49.71 7.46 26.08
N SER A 974 -49.71 7.59 24.75
CA SER A 974 -50.80 8.25 24.04
C SER A 974 -52.14 7.49 24.14
N GLN A 975 -52.11 6.17 24.30
CA GLN A 975 -53.28 5.29 24.34
C GLN A 975 -53.70 4.85 25.76
N GLN A 976 -52.75 4.57 26.65
CA GLN A 976 -52.98 3.82 27.91
C GLN A 976 -52.89 4.67 29.19
N VAL A 977 -52.46 5.94 29.13
CA VAL A 977 -52.45 6.84 30.30
C VAL A 977 -53.74 7.66 30.32
N PRO A 978 -54.74 7.34 31.15
CA PRO A 978 -56.06 7.98 31.06
C PRO A 978 -56.01 9.48 31.35
N ASP A 979 -55.34 9.89 32.43
CA ASP A 979 -55.22 11.29 32.85
C ASP A 979 -54.52 12.16 31.77
N PRO A 980 -55.15 13.24 31.29
CA PRO A 980 -54.60 14.07 30.20
C PRO A 980 -53.43 14.96 30.63
N VAL A 981 -53.31 15.30 31.92
CA VAL A 981 -52.21 16.10 32.48
C VAL A 981 -50.96 15.23 32.59
N ILE A 982 -51.09 14.05 33.22
CA ILE A 982 -50.00 13.07 33.35
C ILE A 982 -49.58 12.59 31.96
N ARG A 983 -50.50 12.31 31.03
CA ARG A 983 -50.20 11.96 29.63
C ARG A 983 -49.36 13.04 28.93
N LYS A 984 -49.75 14.31 29.05
CA LYS A 984 -49.04 15.45 28.44
C LYS A 984 -47.66 15.67 29.06
N ASN A 985 -47.53 15.48 30.37
CA ASN A 985 -46.28 15.60 31.09
C ASN A 985 -45.30 14.45 30.78
N LEU A 986 -45.78 13.20 30.70
CA LEU A 986 -44.99 12.06 30.23
C LEU A 986 -44.56 12.22 28.76
N GLN A 987 -45.45 12.68 27.86
CA GLN A 987 -45.08 12.98 26.47
C GLN A 987 -43.99 14.06 26.36
N ARG A 988 -44.06 15.13 27.18
CA ARG A 988 -42.99 16.14 27.27
C ARG A 988 -41.68 15.52 27.76
N LEU A 989 -41.73 14.66 28.77
CA LEU A 989 -40.54 13.97 29.29
C LEU A 989 -39.93 13.01 28.26
N THR A 990 -40.73 12.25 27.51
CA THR A 990 -40.24 11.42 26.39
C THR A 990 -39.53 12.27 25.34
N LYS A 991 -40.09 13.43 24.97
CA LYS A 991 -39.42 14.38 24.06
C LYS A 991 -38.10 14.90 24.63
N PHE A 992 -38.05 15.22 25.92
CA PHE A 992 -36.81 15.63 26.59
C PHE A 992 -35.76 14.50 26.58
N GLY A 993 -36.14 13.26 26.87
CA GLY A 993 -35.25 12.09 26.77
C GLY A 993 -34.68 11.88 25.37
N CYS A 994 -35.53 11.93 24.33
CA CYS A 994 -35.09 11.85 22.93
C CYS A 994 -34.17 13.02 22.54
N ALA A 995 -34.44 14.24 23.01
CA ALA A 995 -33.59 15.40 22.76
C ALA A 995 -32.22 15.29 23.43
N ASN A 996 -32.12 14.66 24.61
CA ASN A 996 -30.84 14.37 25.25
C ASN A 996 -30.01 13.34 24.44
N PHE A 997 -30.63 12.26 23.96
CA PHE A 997 -29.94 11.30 23.08
C PHE A 997 -29.43 11.95 21.78
N LEU A 998 -30.29 12.71 21.08
CA LEU A 998 -29.92 13.38 19.82
C LEU A 998 -28.88 14.49 20.05
N GLY A 999 -29.02 15.28 21.11
CA GLY A 999 -28.06 16.32 21.49
C GLY A 999 -26.70 15.75 21.84
N GLY A 1000 -26.66 14.66 22.62
CA GLY A 1000 -25.42 13.93 22.90
C GLY A 1000 -24.75 13.42 21.62
N TYR A 1001 -25.52 12.81 20.71
CA TYR A 1001 -24.96 12.30 19.45
C TYR A 1001 -24.39 13.42 18.57
N ALA A 1002 -25.03 14.59 18.57
CA ALA A 1002 -24.49 15.79 17.92
C ALA A 1002 -23.18 16.27 18.59
N PHE A 1003 -23.08 16.27 19.93
CA PHE A 1003 -21.81 16.57 20.62
C PHE A 1003 -20.70 15.57 20.25
N TRP A 1004 -21.00 14.28 20.17
CA TRP A 1004 -20.05 13.24 19.75
C TRP A 1004 -19.57 13.45 18.30
N LEU A 1005 -20.47 13.75 17.36
CA LEU A 1005 -20.11 14.07 15.97
C LEU A 1005 -19.27 15.36 15.86
N VAL A 1006 -19.54 16.37 16.69
CA VAL A 1006 -18.75 17.61 16.72
C VAL A 1006 -17.38 17.39 17.37
N ASP A 1007 -17.26 16.51 18.37
CA ASP A 1007 -15.96 16.15 18.95
C ASP A 1007 -15.04 15.50 17.90
N ASP A 1008 -15.56 14.57 17.08
CA ASP A 1008 -14.81 13.95 15.98
C ASP A 1008 -14.46 14.96 14.87
N TRP A 1009 -15.46 15.71 14.38
CA TRP A 1009 -15.27 16.66 13.28
C TRP A 1009 -14.36 17.84 13.64
N ALA A 1010 -14.47 18.38 14.85
CA ALA A 1010 -13.71 19.56 15.31
C ALA A 1010 -12.52 19.21 16.22
N CYS A 1011 -12.12 17.94 16.31
CA CYS A 1011 -11.16 17.44 17.30
C CYS A 1011 -9.87 18.28 17.42
N GLY A 1012 -9.29 18.73 16.29
CA GLY A 1012 -8.07 19.55 16.30
C GLY A 1012 -8.27 20.94 16.91
N LEU A 1013 -9.40 21.58 16.61
CA LEU A 1013 -9.78 22.87 17.19
C LEU A 1013 -10.09 22.71 18.68
N LEU A 1014 -10.92 21.74 19.05
CA LEU A 1014 -11.28 21.47 20.44
C LEU A 1014 -10.05 21.11 21.27
N THR A 1015 -9.14 20.30 20.75
CA THR A 1015 -7.87 19.96 21.42
C THR A 1015 -6.99 21.18 21.59
N SER A 1016 -6.81 22.01 20.56
CA SER A 1016 -6.09 23.28 20.67
C SER A 1016 -6.70 24.20 21.74
N MET A 1017 -8.02 24.35 21.76
CA MET A 1017 -8.73 25.13 22.78
C MET A 1017 -8.57 24.53 24.19
N ARG A 1018 -8.65 23.20 24.35
CA ARG A 1018 -8.39 22.48 25.61
C ARG A 1018 -6.98 22.78 26.14
N HIS A 1019 -5.96 22.80 25.26
CA HIS A 1019 -4.59 23.20 25.61
C HIS A 1019 -4.47 24.68 26.00
N THR A 1020 -5.10 25.59 25.26
CA THR A 1020 -5.00 27.05 25.51
C THR A 1020 -5.72 27.49 26.78
N VAL A 1021 -6.83 26.83 27.15
CA VAL A 1021 -7.73 27.26 28.22
C VAL A 1021 -7.41 26.60 29.58
N GLY A 1022 -6.90 25.36 29.60
CA GLY A 1022 -6.44 24.68 30.82
C GLY A 1022 -7.56 24.32 31.82
N TRP A 1023 -7.18 23.77 32.99
CA TRP A 1023 -8.14 23.44 34.06
C TRP A 1023 -8.59 24.70 34.82
N PRO A 1024 -9.84 24.74 35.32
CA PRO A 1024 -10.85 23.69 35.21
C PRO A 1024 -11.68 23.74 33.91
N VAL A 1025 -11.55 24.81 33.11
CA VAL A 1025 -12.50 25.12 32.03
C VAL A 1025 -12.38 24.17 30.83
N ALA A 1026 -11.22 23.54 30.61
CA ALA A 1026 -11.03 22.47 29.61
C ALA A 1026 -12.02 21.29 29.77
N PHE A 1027 -12.56 21.05 30.97
CA PHE A 1027 -13.64 20.07 31.20
C PHE A 1027 -14.84 20.31 30.29
N PHE A 1028 -15.24 21.58 30.09
CA PHE A 1028 -16.41 21.95 29.31
C PHE A 1028 -16.19 21.77 27.79
N LEU A 1029 -14.95 21.58 27.35
CA LEU A 1029 -14.55 21.42 25.96
C LEU A 1029 -14.31 19.94 25.55
N GLU A 1030 -14.48 18.98 26.46
CA GLU A 1030 -14.46 17.55 26.14
C GLU A 1030 -15.88 17.10 25.73
N PHE A 1031 -16.20 17.16 24.44
CA PHE A 1031 -17.56 16.90 23.96
C PHE A 1031 -17.93 15.41 23.99
N HIS A 1032 -16.94 14.52 24.00
CA HIS A 1032 -17.12 13.10 24.33
C HIS A 1032 -17.68 12.90 25.75
N GLY A 1033 -17.23 13.70 26.73
CA GLY A 1033 -17.75 13.71 28.10
C GLY A 1033 -19.22 14.11 28.18
N TRP A 1034 -19.64 15.07 27.36
CA TRP A 1034 -21.04 15.51 27.28
C TRP A 1034 -21.96 14.46 26.62
N TRP A 1035 -21.45 13.66 25.67
CA TRP A 1035 -22.18 12.51 25.12
C TRP A 1035 -22.57 11.51 26.23
N HIS A 1036 -21.65 11.16 27.12
CA HIS A 1036 -21.93 10.26 28.23
C HIS A 1036 -23.02 10.82 29.17
N VAL A 1037 -22.87 12.08 29.63
CA VAL A 1037 -23.84 12.71 30.55
C VAL A 1037 -25.24 12.81 29.94
N LEU A 1038 -25.35 13.24 28.68
CA LEU A 1038 -26.65 13.42 28.01
C LEU A 1038 -27.32 12.07 27.72
N THR A 1039 -26.59 11.06 27.27
CA THR A 1039 -27.17 9.72 27.04
C THR A 1039 -27.46 8.97 28.34
N ALA A 1040 -26.77 9.26 29.44
CA ALA A 1040 -27.13 8.76 30.76
C ALA A 1040 -28.49 9.31 31.23
N ILE A 1041 -28.73 10.62 31.05
CA ILE A 1041 -30.03 11.26 31.30
C ILE A 1041 -31.12 10.63 30.40
N GLY A 1042 -30.86 10.52 29.09
CA GLY A 1042 -31.80 9.91 28.14
C GLY A 1042 -32.13 8.45 28.46
N GLY A 1043 -31.11 7.65 28.78
CA GLY A 1043 -31.23 6.24 29.14
C GLY A 1043 -32.00 6.03 30.44
N TYR A 1044 -31.72 6.83 31.47
CA TYR A 1044 -32.48 6.80 32.72
C TYR A 1044 -33.96 7.19 32.51
N ILE A 1045 -34.24 8.23 31.70
CA ILE A 1045 -35.61 8.59 31.32
C ILE A 1045 -36.31 7.42 30.63
N ALA A 1046 -35.65 6.75 29.68
CA ALA A 1046 -36.22 5.60 28.99
C ALA A 1046 -36.54 4.44 29.97
N VAL A 1047 -35.61 4.09 30.87
CA VAL A 1047 -35.85 3.06 31.89
C VAL A 1047 -37.00 3.45 32.83
N ALA A 1048 -36.97 4.66 33.40
CA ALA A 1048 -37.95 5.10 34.39
C ALA A 1048 -39.36 5.26 33.82
N ILE A 1049 -39.50 5.72 32.57
CA ILE A 1049 -40.79 5.77 31.86
C ILE A 1049 -41.30 4.36 31.58
N VAL A 1050 -40.47 3.44 31.06
CA VAL A 1050 -40.87 2.04 30.86
C VAL A 1050 -41.29 1.39 32.17
N ASP A 1051 -40.58 1.67 33.26
CA ASP A 1051 -40.87 1.13 34.58
C ASP A 1051 -42.20 1.64 35.15
N THR A 1052 -42.48 2.94 35.01
CA THR A 1052 -43.76 3.54 35.43
C THR A 1052 -44.94 3.02 34.60
N ILE A 1053 -44.80 2.99 33.27
CA ILE A 1053 -45.88 2.54 32.37
C ILE A 1053 -46.17 1.04 32.57
N THR A 1054 -45.13 0.20 32.65
CA THR A 1054 -45.31 -1.25 32.73
C THR A 1054 -45.59 -1.78 34.14
N SER A 1055 -45.50 -0.93 35.17
CA SER A 1055 -45.94 -1.26 36.53
C SER A 1055 -47.41 -0.90 36.80
N GLY A 1056 -48.01 0.00 36.02
CA GLY A 1056 -49.36 0.53 36.25
C GLY A 1056 -49.45 1.60 37.35
N GLU A 1057 -48.31 2.02 37.91
CA GLU A 1057 -48.25 2.96 39.05
C GLU A 1057 -48.43 4.43 38.58
N LEU A 1058 -49.63 4.78 38.12
CA LEU A 1058 -49.95 6.05 37.45
C LEU A 1058 -50.84 7.03 38.26
N ASP A 1059 -51.13 6.74 39.53
CA ASP A 1059 -52.05 7.51 40.38
C ASP A 1059 -51.58 8.94 40.75
N LYS A 1060 -50.31 9.26 40.47
CA LYS A 1060 -49.70 10.58 40.71
C LYS A 1060 -48.68 10.89 39.61
N ASP A 1061 -48.44 12.17 39.31
CA ASP A 1061 -47.40 12.56 38.34
C ASP A 1061 -46.01 12.10 38.84
N PRO A 1062 -45.35 11.14 38.14
CA PRO A 1062 -44.13 10.51 38.62
C PRO A 1062 -42.90 11.41 38.52
N ILE A 1063 -42.98 12.51 37.76
CA ILE A 1063 -41.84 13.38 37.41
C ILE A 1063 -41.09 13.86 38.64
N TYR A 1064 -41.80 14.18 39.73
CA TYR A 1064 -41.20 14.67 40.98
C TYR A 1064 -40.44 13.60 41.77
N THR A 1065 -40.52 12.32 41.38
CA THR A 1065 -39.79 11.20 41.99
C THR A 1065 -38.53 10.78 41.21
N PHE A 1066 -38.36 11.31 39.99
CA PHE A 1066 -37.20 11.01 39.15
C PHE A 1066 -35.96 11.83 39.55
N ALA A 1067 -34.78 11.29 39.26
CA ALA A 1067 -33.49 11.92 39.59
C ALA A 1067 -33.35 13.33 39.00
N TRP A 1068 -32.68 14.23 39.74
CA TRP A 1068 -32.22 15.51 39.21
C TRP A 1068 -31.31 15.28 37.98
N PRO A 1069 -31.43 16.07 36.89
CA PRO A 1069 -32.14 17.35 36.76
C PRO A 1069 -33.61 17.25 36.31
N ILE A 1070 -34.18 16.05 36.13
CA ILE A 1070 -35.47 15.85 35.45
C ILE A 1070 -36.64 16.65 36.06
N PRO A 1071 -36.85 16.68 37.40
CA PRO A 1071 -37.94 17.48 37.98
C PRO A 1071 -37.82 18.98 37.68
N ALA A 1072 -36.59 19.51 37.62
CA ALA A 1072 -36.32 20.93 37.37
C ALA A 1072 -36.47 21.28 35.89
N ALA A 1073 -35.93 20.45 34.99
CA ALA A 1073 -36.13 20.59 33.55
C ALA A 1073 -37.62 20.52 33.18
N MET A 1074 -38.37 19.61 33.82
CA MET A 1074 -39.81 19.48 33.59
C MET A 1074 -40.63 20.65 34.14
N GLN A 1075 -40.28 21.23 35.31
CA GLN A 1075 -40.92 22.45 35.82
C GLN A 1075 -40.74 23.66 34.89
N TYR A 1076 -39.57 23.76 34.23
CA TYR A 1076 -39.32 24.77 33.21
C TYR A 1076 -40.14 24.52 31.94
N LEU A 1077 -40.14 23.27 31.42
CA LEU A 1077 -40.89 22.86 30.22
C LEU A 1077 -42.43 22.82 30.41
N SER A 1078 -42.91 22.78 31.66
CA SER A 1078 -44.33 22.92 31.99
C SER A 1078 -44.78 24.37 32.13
N GLY A 1079 -43.85 25.31 32.39
CA GLY A 1079 -44.13 26.73 32.62
C GLY A 1079 -44.66 27.06 34.03
N THR A 1080 -44.54 26.13 34.98
CA THR A 1080 -45.13 26.27 36.32
C THR A 1080 -44.10 26.74 37.35
N THR A 1081 -44.18 28.01 37.76
CA THR A 1081 -43.38 28.56 38.86
C THR A 1081 -43.74 27.93 40.21
N ARG A 1082 -42.72 27.76 41.06
CA ARG A 1082 -42.79 27.02 42.34
C ARG A 1082 -43.63 27.75 43.40
N VAL A 1083 -44.90 27.36 43.54
CA VAL A 1083 -45.70 27.72 44.73
C VAL A 1083 -45.04 27.09 45.97
N LYS A 1084 -44.72 27.92 46.97
CA LYS A 1084 -44.21 27.43 48.26
C LYS A 1084 -45.34 26.77 49.05
N ALA A 1085 -45.24 25.47 49.29
CA ALA A 1085 -46.01 24.80 50.34
C ALA A 1085 -45.27 24.96 51.68
N HIS A 1086 -45.82 25.79 52.58
CA HIS A 1086 -45.57 25.69 54.02
C HIS A 1086 -46.59 24.73 54.62
N GLY A 1087 -46.18 23.95 55.64
CA GLY A 1087 -47.09 23.45 56.66
C GLY A 1087 -47.11 21.94 56.86
N LYS A 1088 -46.46 21.52 57.96
CA LYS A 1088 -46.64 20.26 58.72
C LYS A 1088 -46.61 18.96 57.92
#